data_AF-A0A803TP58-F1
#
_entry.id   AF-A0A803TP58-F1
#
_cell.length_a   1.000
_cell.length_b   1.000
_cell.length_c   1.000
_cell.angle_alpha   90.00
_cell.angle_beta   90.00
_cell.angle_gamma   90.00
#
_symmetry.space_group_name_H-M   'P 1'
#
loop_
_entity.id
_entity.type
_entity.pdbx_description
1 polymer ?
#
loop_
_entity_poly.entity_id
_entity_poly.type
_entity_poly.pdbx_seq_one_letter_code
_entity_poly.pdbx_strand_id
1 'polypeptide(L)'
;MALTNFRCFQACTSRIQACRQLLTGSRGSIHFIQPISSPRFCFCSSSELQTVCSETGFLLPGYRNYHMELGNHLSSVIIRTVQLHEEAGNHLQYNNKWADEQIFLKQLNQLSSYKDISKLLSSLESLSDTMVAATLQRLCDVQLEDNVLKNPEEVMEDEVFRSLCFQLQQQSQNLSDSGLVNALNALIKLRVDPWSTLMVRLVSESQERLDKNQMSIENLCVLAESVFSLEGSGCAMFEEIMDQIQSAIREDWKVNEIAMVYRVLQLGIGERGKYQDLLNKMNNITVTQVSQFNPRQTCTVLNALVVLDQTQALPLVIKLCKHSIRHIPHFTDDELVNVLEAFIHFGHNDQFFTEALERHVTKCAFTMHPSTHTKVMQYCSKKHILSKAIFNVVAESFVYNTDNFTTTQIAELVVPFGKLNYLPPSAPSFFRKLEIILSTRFVQFQPHVLLNLLHSCTLLERYPLNFLAKVFNPYFLQQLQTKEPHMKKLVLSQLTQMFLTVILECPSYDGPKLLPKYRVKSFLTPGHSLESLPDVHFFSRVKTGLVDLLGARTYFASHVLTPYCYTLDIEIKLDAEGFVLPANRNEDVHQRIALCIDDQKRFCTNSHNLLGREAIKQRHLQLLGYNVVQVSLKIICSKTNSCCAIWKKSRFIFRDKMLYNLCY
;
A
#
# COMPACT_ATOMS: atom_id res chain seq x y z
N MET A 1 -23.88 -17.10 42.15
CA MET A 1 -24.12 -15.75 41.62
C MET A 1 -23.11 -14.78 42.23
N ALA A 2 -22.06 -14.44 41.49
CA ALA A 2 -21.25 -13.23 41.70
C ALA A 2 -20.41 -13.05 40.43
N LEU A 3 -20.87 -12.14 39.56
CA LEU A 3 -20.18 -11.70 38.36
C LEU A 3 -18.87 -11.00 38.74
N THR A 4 -17.74 -11.46 38.21
CA THR A 4 -16.50 -10.70 38.14
C THR A 4 -16.25 -10.30 36.69
N ASN A 5 -16.42 -9.00 36.42
CA ASN A 5 -16.18 -8.37 35.12
C ASN A 5 -14.67 -8.37 34.80
N PHE A 6 -14.27 -9.21 33.84
CA PHE A 6 -12.93 -9.17 33.23
C PHE A 6 -12.99 -8.38 31.91
N ARG A 7 -12.14 -7.36 31.80
CA ARG A 7 -11.92 -6.53 30.61
C ARG A 7 -11.14 -7.30 29.52
N CYS A 8 -11.71 -8.38 28.98
CA CYS A 8 -11.21 -9.08 27.78
C CYS A 8 -12.11 -8.75 26.60
N PHE A 9 -11.58 -8.13 25.52
CA PHE A 9 -12.17 -7.85 24.18
C PHE A 9 -13.67 -7.42 24.06
N GLN A 10 -14.45 -7.41 25.13
CA GLN A 10 -15.84 -6.98 25.28
C GLN A 10 -15.95 -5.90 26.37
N ALA A 11 -16.53 -4.80 25.92
CA ALA A 11 -17.32 -3.79 26.63
C ALA A 11 -17.16 -3.60 28.16
N CYS A 12 -16.63 -2.44 28.54
CA CYS A 12 -17.39 -1.55 29.41
C CYS A 12 -17.70 -0.25 28.65
N THR A 13 -18.99 -0.02 28.40
CA THR A 13 -19.58 1.29 28.19
C THR A 13 -19.61 2.06 29.53
N SER A 14 -19.34 3.36 29.45
CA SER A 14 -19.58 4.43 30.44
C SER A 14 -19.07 4.26 31.90
N ARG A 15 -18.07 5.08 32.27
CA ARG A 15 -18.15 6.15 33.29
C ARG A 15 -16.79 6.83 33.46
N ILE A 16 -16.62 7.97 32.79
CA ILE A 16 -15.72 9.03 33.26
C ILE A 16 -16.61 10.05 33.95
N GLN A 17 -16.80 9.88 35.26
CA GLN A 17 -17.08 10.96 36.21
C GLN A 17 -17.15 10.37 37.63
N ALA A 18 -16.61 11.15 38.57
CA ALA A 18 -16.57 10.93 40.02
C ALA A 18 -15.51 9.95 40.55
N CYS A 19 -14.29 10.48 40.77
CA CYS A 19 -13.50 10.27 41.98
C CYS A 19 -12.58 11.49 42.19
N ARG A 20 -13.18 12.65 42.46
CA ARG A 20 -12.58 13.72 43.27
C ARG A 20 -13.40 13.75 44.56
N GLN A 21 -12.69 13.86 45.68
CA GLN A 21 -13.17 13.86 47.06
C GLN A 21 -13.45 12.47 47.64
N LEU A 22 -12.43 11.90 48.27
CA LEU A 22 -12.38 11.60 49.70
C LEU A 22 -11.03 10.94 49.97
N LEU A 23 -10.17 11.64 50.72
CA LEU A 23 -9.14 11.14 51.66
C LEU A 23 -8.20 12.32 51.98
N THR A 24 -8.77 13.31 52.67
CA THR A 24 -7.99 14.11 53.61
C THR A 24 -7.74 13.26 54.84
N GLY A 25 -6.47 13.05 55.20
CA GLY A 25 -6.06 12.63 56.53
C GLY A 25 -5.90 11.13 56.76
N SER A 26 -4.68 10.62 56.58
CA SER A 26 -3.89 10.04 57.67
C SER A 26 -2.57 9.50 57.12
N ARG A 27 -1.49 9.78 57.85
CA ARG A 27 -0.14 9.28 57.61
C ARG A 27 -0.14 7.75 57.68
N GLY A 28 0.50 7.11 56.70
CA GLY A 28 0.77 5.68 56.73
C GLY A 28 1.81 5.32 55.67
N SER A 29 3.07 5.24 56.08
CA SER A 29 4.18 4.75 55.28
C SER A 29 3.89 3.33 54.80
N ILE A 30 3.96 3.09 53.48
CA ILE A 30 4.16 1.75 52.92
C ILE A 30 5.26 1.84 51.87
N HIS A 31 6.47 1.46 52.29
CA HIS A 31 7.53 0.98 51.41
C HIS A 31 7.06 -0.31 50.74
N PHE A 32 7.20 -0.43 49.41
CA PHE A 32 7.68 -1.62 48.70
C PHE A 32 7.60 -1.40 47.17
N ILE A 33 8.71 -0.98 46.55
CA ILE A 33 9.15 -1.46 45.23
C ILE A 33 10.67 -1.56 45.31
N GLN A 34 11.20 -2.78 45.34
CA GLN A 34 12.64 -3.01 45.27
C GLN A 34 13.18 -2.63 43.88
N PRO A 35 14.34 -1.95 43.79
CA PRO A 35 15.04 -1.76 42.53
C PRO A 35 15.75 -3.07 42.15
N ILE A 36 15.52 -3.56 40.93
CA ILE A 36 16.40 -4.57 40.35
C ILE A 36 17.75 -3.89 40.10
N SER A 37 18.77 -4.43 40.76
CA SER A 37 20.17 -4.01 40.77
C SER A 37 20.73 -3.66 39.39
N SER A 38 21.25 -2.45 39.28
CA SER A 38 22.03 -1.94 38.15
C SER A 38 23.49 -2.40 38.24
N PRO A 39 24.12 -2.86 37.15
CA PRO A 39 25.56 -2.82 37.06
C PRO A 39 25.99 -1.43 36.55
N ARG A 40 26.85 -0.77 37.32
CA ARG A 40 27.53 0.47 36.97
C ARG A 40 28.38 0.25 35.71
N PHE A 41 28.22 1.08 34.68
CA PHE A 41 29.18 1.17 33.59
C PHE A 41 29.44 2.64 33.25
N CYS A 42 30.73 2.99 33.25
CA CYS A 42 31.29 4.29 32.89
C CYS A 42 30.91 4.69 31.46
N PHE A 43 30.58 5.97 31.30
CA PHE A 43 30.40 6.60 30.00
C PHE A 43 31.77 6.90 29.39
N CYS A 44 32.03 6.34 28.21
CA CYS A 44 32.98 6.91 27.25
C CYS A 44 32.18 7.44 26.06
N SER A 45 32.31 8.73 25.84
CA SER A 45 31.84 9.46 24.66
C SER A 45 32.65 9.03 23.43
N SER A 46 31.97 8.63 22.35
CA SER A 46 32.57 8.60 21.01
C SER A 46 31.72 9.45 20.07
N SER A 47 32.30 10.58 19.70
CA SER A 47 31.92 11.45 18.59
C SER A 47 32.16 10.77 17.24
N GLU A 48 31.59 11.40 16.20
CA GLU A 48 31.83 11.22 14.76
C GLU A 48 30.95 10.21 14.03
N LEU A 49 29.89 10.73 13.38
CA LEU A 49 29.48 10.32 12.04
C LEU A 49 29.00 11.59 11.31
N GLN A 50 29.85 12.10 10.42
CA GLN A 50 29.49 13.06 9.38
C GLN A 50 28.70 12.31 8.29
N THR A 51 27.58 12.88 7.84
CA THR A 51 27.01 12.57 6.52
C THR A 51 26.58 13.86 5.85
N VAL A 52 27.19 14.06 4.69
CA VAL A 52 26.94 15.08 3.67
C VAL A 52 25.51 14.91 3.14
N CYS A 53 24.69 15.95 3.24
CA CYS A 53 23.43 16.07 2.50
C CYS A 53 23.54 17.29 1.59
N SER A 54 23.55 17.03 0.29
CA SER A 54 23.41 18.03 -0.76
C SER A 54 22.00 18.59 -0.78
N GLU A 55 21.90 19.89 -0.52
CA GLU A 55 20.71 20.72 -0.71
C GLU A 55 20.46 20.97 -2.20
N THR A 56 19.21 20.85 -2.65
CA THR A 56 18.64 21.75 -3.66
C THR A 56 17.15 21.92 -3.40
N GLY A 57 16.77 23.07 -2.86
CA GLY A 57 15.39 23.54 -2.79
C GLY A 57 15.10 24.55 -3.89
N PHE A 58 13.87 24.57 -4.40
CA PHE A 58 13.26 25.68 -5.15
C PHE A 58 11.73 25.59 -4.92
N LEU A 59 11.12 26.45 -4.11
CA LEU A 59 10.49 27.75 -4.45
C LEU A 59 9.34 27.66 -5.47
N LEU A 60 8.11 27.73 -4.95
CA LEU A 60 6.88 28.06 -5.69
C LEU A 60 6.94 29.51 -6.21
N PRO A 61 6.23 29.81 -7.31
CA PRO A 61 5.13 30.77 -7.17
C PRO A 61 3.90 30.49 -8.07
N GLY A 62 2.76 31.06 -7.66
CA GLY A 62 1.83 31.66 -8.63
C GLY A 62 0.46 31.02 -8.81
N TYR A 63 -0.49 31.39 -7.96
CA TYR A 63 -1.93 31.37 -8.25
C TYR A 63 -2.24 32.23 -9.48
N ARG A 64 -3.00 31.70 -10.47
CA ARG A 64 -3.92 32.51 -11.30
C ARG A 64 -5.17 31.73 -11.67
N ASN A 65 -6.29 32.40 -11.43
CA ASN A 65 -7.67 32.02 -11.69
C ASN A 65 -7.97 31.88 -13.18
N TYR A 66 -8.79 30.91 -13.57
CA TYR A 66 -9.69 31.06 -14.71
C TYR A 66 -11.07 30.48 -14.41
N HIS A 67 -12.05 31.23 -14.90
CA HIS A 67 -13.48 31.18 -14.65
C HIS A 67 -14.14 29.90 -15.15
N MET A 68 -15.21 29.52 -14.43
CA MET A 68 -16.25 28.59 -14.88
C MET A 68 -17.06 29.21 -16.03
N GLU A 69 -17.30 28.43 -17.08
CA GLU A 69 -18.49 28.58 -17.91
C GLU A 69 -19.29 27.28 -17.85
N LEU A 70 -20.51 27.40 -17.31
CA LEU A 70 -21.55 26.40 -17.38
C LEU A 70 -22.13 26.40 -18.81
N GLY A 71 -22.11 25.23 -19.44
CA GLY A 71 -22.87 24.96 -20.66
C GLY A 71 -23.51 23.59 -20.55
N ASN A 72 -24.77 23.55 -20.11
CA ASN A 72 -25.65 22.39 -20.23
C ASN A 72 -25.79 22.00 -21.71
N HIS A 73 -25.83 20.71 -22.05
CA HIS A 73 -26.86 20.12 -22.91
C HIS A 73 -26.73 18.58 -22.93
N LEU A 74 -27.83 17.92 -22.57
CA LEU A 74 -28.11 16.49 -22.80
C LEU A 74 -28.32 16.21 -24.30
N SER A 75 -27.97 14.99 -24.71
CA SER A 75 -28.57 14.09 -25.74
C SER A 75 -27.45 13.41 -26.55
N SER A 76 -27.19 12.11 -26.37
CA SER A 76 -27.84 10.98 -27.05
C SER A 76 -27.96 11.16 -28.56
N VAL A 77 -27.44 10.18 -29.33
CA VAL A 77 -27.87 9.71 -30.67
C VAL A 77 -26.74 9.62 -31.71
N ILE A 78 -26.40 8.37 -32.05
CA ILE A 78 -26.24 7.80 -33.40
C ILE A 78 -25.30 8.55 -34.36
N ILE A 79 -24.12 7.95 -34.61
CA ILE A 79 -23.25 8.34 -35.73
C ILE A 79 -23.87 7.81 -37.03
N ARG A 80 -24.35 8.77 -37.83
CA ARG A 80 -24.80 8.62 -39.22
C ARG A 80 -23.58 8.77 -40.13
N THR A 81 -23.38 7.80 -41.01
CA THR A 81 -22.44 7.79 -42.13
C THR A 81 -22.76 8.89 -43.14
N VAL A 82 -21.74 9.66 -43.55
CA VAL A 82 -21.81 10.58 -44.69
C VAL A 82 -21.46 9.79 -45.96
N GLN A 83 -22.41 9.77 -46.91
CA GLN A 83 -22.23 9.26 -48.27
C GLN A 83 -21.62 10.34 -49.16
N LEU A 84 -20.63 9.95 -49.97
CA LEU A 84 -20.31 10.60 -51.24
C LEU A 84 -20.37 9.51 -52.33
N HIS A 85 -21.36 9.67 -53.21
CA HIS A 85 -21.50 9.11 -54.58
C HIS A 85 -20.41 9.76 -55.46
N GLU A 86 -19.73 9.21 -56.47
CA GLU A 86 -19.85 8.13 -57.47
C GLU A 86 -18.41 7.56 -57.69
N GLU A 87 -18.14 6.31 -58.08
CA GLU A 87 -18.36 5.71 -59.40
C GLU A 87 -18.47 4.18 -59.27
N ALA A 88 -19.39 3.60 -60.03
CA ALA A 88 -19.77 2.19 -59.96
C ALA A 88 -18.90 1.33 -60.89
N GLY A 89 -18.28 0.30 -60.30
CA GLY A 89 -17.69 -0.83 -61.03
C GLY A 89 -16.56 -1.46 -60.25
N ASN A 90 -16.83 -2.59 -59.60
CA ASN A 90 -15.88 -3.51 -58.89
C ASN A 90 -15.74 -3.41 -57.36
N HIS A 91 -16.41 -2.49 -56.66
CA HIS A 91 -16.30 -2.36 -55.19
C HIS A 91 -17.31 -3.16 -54.34
N LEU A 92 -18.28 -3.87 -54.94
CA LEU A 92 -19.38 -4.52 -54.20
C LEU A 92 -19.02 -5.86 -53.54
N GLN A 93 -17.96 -6.55 -53.98
CA GLN A 93 -17.61 -7.88 -53.45
C GLN A 93 -16.72 -7.82 -52.20
N TYR A 94 -15.95 -6.74 -52.03
CA TYR A 94 -15.04 -6.55 -50.90
C TYR A 94 -15.78 -6.10 -49.62
N ASN A 95 -16.87 -5.34 -49.76
CA ASN A 95 -17.66 -4.85 -48.62
C ASN A 95 -18.50 -5.92 -47.92
N ASN A 96 -18.92 -6.97 -48.63
CA ASN A 96 -19.71 -8.05 -48.03
C ASN A 96 -18.85 -8.94 -47.11
N LYS A 97 -17.63 -9.29 -47.54
CA LYS A 97 -16.71 -10.13 -46.74
C LYS A 97 -16.36 -9.53 -45.37
N TRP A 98 -16.10 -8.23 -45.33
CA TRP A 98 -15.75 -7.51 -44.10
C TRP A 98 -16.96 -7.35 -43.16
N ALA A 99 -18.17 -7.20 -43.72
CA ALA A 99 -19.40 -7.18 -42.95
C ALA A 99 -19.70 -8.56 -42.34
N ASP A 100 -19.52 -9.62 -43.12
CA ASP A 100 -19.69 -11.02 -42.68
C ASP A 100 -18.67 -11.39 -41.59
N GLU A 101 -17.41 -10.93 -41.70
CA GLU A 101 -16.39 -11.05 -40.66
C GLU A 101 -16.79 -10.38 -39.35
N GLN A 102 -17.28 -9.14 -39.38
CA GLN A 102 -17.70 -8.45 -38.16
C GLN A 102 -18.94 -9.08 -37.51
N ILE A 103 -19.86 -9.59 -38.31
CA ILE A 103 -21.05 -10.31 -37.81
C ILE A 103 -20.60 -11.61 -37.12
N PHE A 104 -19.71 -12.37 -37.74
CA PHE A 104 -19.13 -13.58 -37.17
C PHE A 104 -18.41 -13.29 -35.85
N LEU A 105 -17.53 -12.28 -35.81
CA LEU A 105 -16.79 -11.93 -34.58
C LEU A 105 -17.73 -11.50 -33.44
N LYS A 106 -18.82 -10.78 -33.75
CA LYS A 106 -19.85 -10.44 -32.75
C LYS A 106 -20.58 -11.68 -32.23
N GLN A 107 -20.94 -12.62 -33.10
CA GLN A 107 -21.59 -13.86 -32.71
C GLN A 107 -20.65 -14.74 -31.87
N LEU A 108 -19.42 -14.92 -32.31
CA LEU A 108 -18.39 -15.69 -31.62
C LEU A 108 -18.14 -15.19 -30.18
N ASN A 109 -18.08 -13.86 -29.99
CA ASN A 109 -17.89 -13.25 -28.68
C ASN A 109 -19.06 -13.47 -27.70
N GLN A 110 -20.24 -13.84 -28.19
CA GLN A 110 -21.41 -14.15 -27.35
C GLN A 110 -21.45 -15.61 -26.89
N LEU A 111 -20.66 -16.49 -27.49
CA LEU A 111 -20.67 -17.93 -27.21
C LEU A 111 -19.84 -18.25 -25.95
N SER A 112 -20.41 -18.98 -25.00
CA SER A 112 -19.77 -19.34 -23.72
C SER A 112 -19.45 -20.83 -23.58
N SER A 113 -19.65 -21.62 -24.64
CA SER A 113 -19.49 -23.07 -24.63
C SER A 113 -18.78 -23.55 -25.89
N TYR A 114 -17.87 -24.52 -25.71
CA TYR A 114 -17.14 -25.19 -26.79
C TYR A 114 -18.08 -25.76 -27.86
N LYS A 115 -19.19 -26.38 -27.43
CA LYS A 115 -20.17 -27.01 -28.34
C LYS A 115 -20.86 -26.00 -29.24
N ASP A 116 -21.07 -24.77 -28.76
CA ASP A 116 -21.73 -23.74 -29.55
C ASP A 116 -20.76 -23.10 -30.53
N ILE A 117 -19.48 -22.98 -30.16
CA ILE A 117 -18.40 -22.56 -31.07
C ILE A 117 -18.23 -23.59 -32.20
N SER A 118 -18.16 -24.88 -31.87
CA SER A 118 -18.05 -25.96 -32.85
C SER A 118 -19.24 -25.98 -33.84
N LYS A 119 -20.47 -25.77 -33.35
CA LYS A 119 -21.66 -25.64 -34.21
C LYS A 119 -21.58 -24.45 -35.17
N LEU A 120 -21.15 -23.28 -34.68
CA LEU A 120 -20.97 -22.10 -35.53
C LEU A 120 -19.94 -22.36 -36.64
N LEU A 121 -18.83 -23.01 -36.31
CA LEU A 121 -17.78 -23.37 -37.27
C LEU A 121 -18.24 -24.38 -38.31
N SER A 122 -19.03 -25.38 -37.90
CA SER A 122 -19.58 -26.39 -38.82
C SER A 122 -20.58 -25.81 -39.85
N SER A 123 -21.09 -24.60 -39.60
CA SER A 123 -22.04 -23.92 -40.49
C SER A 123 -21.39 -23.02 -41.55
N LEU A 124 -20.05 -22.90 -41.56
CA LEU A 124 -19.31 -21.98 -42.43
C LEU A 124 -18.48 -22.74 -43.48
N GLU A 125 -18.59 -22.34 -44.75
CA GLU A 125 -17.85 -22.95 -45.86
C GLU A 125 -16.39 -22.49 -45.96
N SER A 126 -16.05 -21.29 -45.47
CA SER A 126 -14.68 -20.78 -45.45
C SER A 126 -14.47 -19.77 -44.32
N LEU A 127 -13.32 -19.85 -43.66
CA LEU A 127 -12.91 -18.92 -42.60
C LEU A 127 -11.73 -18.11 -43.10
N SER A 128 -11.72 -16.80 -42.84
CA SER A 128 -10.51 -16.00 -42.99
C SER A 128 -9.53 -16.27 -41.85
N ASP A 129 -8.27 -15.90 -42.04
CA ASP A 129 -7.21 -16.03 -41.04
C ASP A 129 -7.54 -15.31 -39.72
N THR A 130 -8.14 -14.12 -39.80
CA THR A 130 -8.64 -13.37 -38.63
C THR A 130 -9.79 -14.09 -37.93
N MET A 131 -10.72 -14.70 -38.67
CA MET A 131 -11.79 -15.52 -38.09
C MET A 131 -11.21 -16.76 -37.39
N VAL A 132 -10.22 -17.44 -37.99
CA VAL A 132 -9.55 -18.61 -37.40
C VAL A 132 -8.81 -18.23 -36.13
N ALA A 133 -8.00 -17.17 -36.15
CA ALA A 133 -7.27 -16.70 -34.97
C ALA A 133 -8.23 -16.26 -33.85
N ALA A 134 -9.30 -15.53 -34.17
CA ALA A 134 -10.31 -15.13 -33.20
C ALA A 134 -11.06 -16.33 -32.61
N THR A 135 -11.33 -17.35 -33.41
CA THR A 135 -11.94 -18.62 -32.96
C THR A 135 -11.05 -19.32 -31.96
N LEU A 136 -9.76 -19.49 -32.28
CA LEU A 136 -8.78 -20.09 -31.36
C LEU A 136 -8.68 -19.30 -30.06
N GLN A 137 -8.67 -17.96 -30.14
CA GLN A 137 -8.68 -17.11 -28.95
C GLN A 137 -9.94 -17.31 -28.11
N ARG A 138 -11.12 -17.39 -28.73
CA ARG A 138 -12.38 -17.62 -28.00
C ARG A 138 -12.42 -19.01 -27.36
N LEU A 139 -11.86 -20.01 -28.02
CA LEU A 139 -11.68 -21.34 -27.45
C LEU A 139 -10.81 -21.30 -26.20
N CYS A 140 -9.73 -20.51 -26.21
CA CYS A 140 -8.93 -20.27 -25.01
C CYS A 140 -9.79 -19.67 -23.89
N ASP A 141 -10.53 -18.60 -24.19
CA ASP A 141 -11.31 -17.86 -23.19
C ASP A 141 -12.40 -18.73 -22.53
N VAL A 142 -13.01 -19.64 -23.28
CA VAL A 142 -14.06 -20.55 -22.77
C VAL A 142 -13.49 -21.69 -21.93
N GLN A 143 -12.22 -22.07 -22.14
CA GLN A 143 -11.57 -23.17 -21.44
C GLN A 143 -10.72 -22.72 -20.25
N LEU A 144 -10.41 -21.42 -20.16
CA LEU A 144 -9.67 -20.80 -19.09
C LEU A 144 -10.64 -20.24 -18.02
N GLU A 145 -10.88 -20.98 -16.94
CA GLU A 145 -11.36 -20.41 -15.67
C GLU A 145 -10.15 -20.23 -14.74
N ASP A 146 -9.95 -19.03 -14.19
CA ASP A 146 -8.84 -18.70 -13.27
C ASP A 146 -7.43 -19.09 -13.79
N ASN A 147 -7.19 -18.95 -15.10
CA ASN A 147 -5.95 -19.35 -15.79
C ASN A 147 -5.65 -20.87 -15.77
N VAL A 148 -6.64 -21.71 -15.45
CA VAL A 148 -6.53 -23.18 -15.48
C VAL A 148 -7.36 -23.72 -16.65
N LEU A 149 -6.71 -24.44 -17.56
CA LEU A 149 -7.37 -25.05 -18.71
C LEU A 149 -8.23 -26.24 -18.24
N LYS A 150 -9.54 -26.21 -18.46
CA LYS A 150 -10.41 -27.38 -18.27
C LYS A 150 -10.24 -28.34 -19.46
N ASN A 151 -9.81 -29.58 -19.18
CA ASN A 151 -9.70 -30.70 -20.13
C ASN A 151 -8.93 -30.40 -21.45
N PRO A 152 -7.62 -30.10 -21.43
CA PRO A 152 -6.81 -29.88 -22.64
C PRO A 152 -6.88 -31.02 -23.66
N GLU A 153 -7.01 -32.26 -23.18
CA GLU A 153 -7.01 -33.47 -24.01
C GLU A 153 -8.25 -33.56 -24.92
N GLU A 154 -9.44 -33.18 -24.43
CA GLU A 154 -10.69 -33.22 -25.22
C GLU A 154 -10.68 -32.25 -26.41
N VAL A 155 -9.93 -31.16 -26.28
CA VAL A 155 -9.84 -30.07 -27.27
C VAL A 155 -8.86 -30.43 -28.38
N MET A 156 -7.74 -31.04 -28.00
CA MET A 156 -6.74 -31.54 -28.93
C MET A 156 -7.24 -32.73 -29.75
N GLU A 157 -8.25 -33.44 -29.26
CA GLU A 157 -8.89 -34.56 -29.96
C GLU A 157 -10.01 -34.17 -30.93
N ASP A 158 -10.50 -32.93 -30.85
CA ASP A 158 -11.62 -32.49 -31.66
C ASP A 158 -11.26 -32.25 -33.14
N GLU A 159 -12.12 -32.73 -34.04
CA GLU A 159 -11.90 -32.63 -35.50
C GLU A 159 -11.92 -31.20 -36.00
N VAL A 160 -12.74 -30.32 -35.43
CA VAL A 160 -12.83 -28.92 -35.83
C VAL A 160 -11.53 -28.21 -35.45
N PHE A 161 -11.03 -28.42 -34.22
CA PHE A 161 -9.75 -27.87 -33.79
C PHE A 161 -8.59 -28.35 -34.66
N ARG A 162 -8.52 -29.64 -34.97
CA ARG A 162 -7.51 -30.22 -35.86
C ARG A 162 -7.60 -29.66 -37.28
N SER A 163 -8.81 -29.45 -37.80
CA SER A 163 -9.01 -28.86 -39.13
C SER A 163 -8.48 -27.42 -39.20
N LEU A 164 -8.73 -26.61 -38.17
CA LEU A 164 -8.22 -25.24 -38.06
C LEU A 164 -6.69 -25.22 -37.97
N CYS A 165 -6.11 -26.09 -37.15
CA CYS A 165 -4.66 -26.27 -37.04
C CYS A 165 -4.03 -26.65 -38.39
N PHE A 166 -4.65 -27.57 -39.12
CA PHE A 166 -4.19 -28.00 -40.43
C PHE A 166 -4.27 -26.88 -41.48
N GLN A 167 -5.35 -26.08 -41.47
CA GLN A 167 -5.49 -24.91 -42.32
C GLN A 167 -4.39 -23.88 -42.08
N LEU A 168 -4.12 -23.53 -40.80
CA LEU A 168 -3.01 -22.63 -40.44
C LEU A 168 -1.66 -23.17 -40.90
N GLN A 169 -1.44 -24.48 -40.77
CA GLN A 169 -0.18 -25.11 -41.18
C GLN A 169 0.06 -25.02 -42.69
N GLN A 170 -0.99 -25.18 -43.50
CA GLN A 170 -0.90 -25.10 -44.97
C GLN A 170 -0.84 -23.66 -45.47
N GLN A 171 -1.57 -22.74 -44.84
CA GLN A 171 -1.73 -21.36 -45.31
C GLN A 171 -0.81 -20.36 -44.61
N SER A 172 0.13 -20.82 -43.76
CA SER A 172 1.05 -19.97 -42.98
C SER A 172 1.63 -18.76 -43.74
N GLN A 173 2.13 -18.95 -44.96
CA GLN A 173 2.69 -17.88 -45.80
C GLN A 173 1.66 -16.84 -46.28
N ASN A 174 0.38 -17.24 -46.39
CA ASN A 174 -0.70 -16.39 -46.86
C ASN A 174 -1.47 -15.69 -45.71
N LEU A 175 -1.14 -16.00 -44.45
CA LEU A 175 -1.75 -15.33 -43.30
C LEU A 175 -1.34 -13.86 -43.27
N SER A 176 -2.24 -13.00 -42.81
CA SER A 176 -1.86 -11.64 -42.37
C SER A 176 -0.97 -11.71 -41.13
N ASP A 177 -0.18 -10.65 -40.89
CA ASP A 177 0.68 -10.57 -39.71
C ASP A 177 -0.12 -10.73 -38.42
N SER A 178 -1.30 -10.09 -38.35
CA SER A 178 -2.18 -10.18 -37.19
C SER A 178 -2.78 -11.58 -37.05
N GLY A 179 -3.19 -12.23 -38.15
CA GLY A 179 -3.66 -13.62 -38.13
C GLY A 179 -2.59 -14.58 -37.62
N LEU A 180 -1.36 -14.43 -38.12
CA LEU A 180 -0.21 -15.24 -37.72
C LEU A 180 0.10 -15.14 -36.22
N VAL A 181 0.34 -13.92 -35.72
CA VAL A 181 0.78 -13.72 -34.33
C VAL A 181 -0.33 -14.04 -33.32
N ASN A 182 -1.60 -13.74 -33.65
CA ASN A 182 -2.72 -14.08 -32.78
C ASN A 182 -3.00 -15.58 -32.75
N ALA A 183 -2.89 -16.27 -33.89
CA ALA A 183 -3.00 -17.73 -33.93
C ALA A 183 -1.89 -18.39 -33.11
N LEU A 184 -0.63 -17.92 -33.25
CA LEU A 184 0.50 -18.41 -32.46
C LEU A 184 0.24 -18.22 -30.95
N ASN A 185 -0.16 -17.02 -30.53
CA ASN A 185 -0.48 -16.71 -29.13
C ASN A 185 -1.59 -17.61 -28.57
N ALA A 186 -2.66 -17.84 -29.34
CA ALA A 186 -3.76 -18.70 -28.95
C ALA A 186 -3.32 -20.17 -28.78
N LEU A 187 -2.53 -20.70 -29.73
CA LEU A 187 -2.02 -22.07 -29.66
C LEU A 187 -1.10 -22.30 -28.45
N ILE A 188 -0.29 -21.29 -28.07
CA ILE A 188 0.53 -21.33 -26.85
C ILE A 188 -0.35 -21.41 -25.61
N LYS A 189 -1.41 -20.59 -25.53
CA LYS A 189 -2.35 -20.61 -24.40
C LYS A 189 -3.11 -21.93 -24.28
N LEU A 190 -3.43 -22.56 -25.41
CA LEU A 190 -4.01 -23.91 -25.48
C LEU A 190 -3.00 -25.02 -25.16
N ARG A 191 -1.74 -24.68 -24.90
CA ARG A 191 -0.65 -25.62 -24.57
C ARG A 191 -0.41 -26.66 -25.68
N VAL A 192 -0.56 -26.25 -26.94
CA VAL A 192 -0.13 -27.06 -28.09
C VAL A 192 1.38 -27.28 -28.00
N ASP A 193 1.84 -28.49 -28.32
CA ASP A 193 3.26 -28.85 -28.27
C ASP A 193 4.12 -27.87 -29.09
N PRO A 194 5.07 -27.14 -28.46
CA PRO A 194 5.96 -26.20 -29.15
C PRO A 194 6.76 -26.81 -30.30
N TRP A 195 7.02 -28.12 -30.25
CA TRP A 195 7.78 -28.84 -31.27
C TRP A 195 6.91 -29.44 -32.39
N SER A 196 5.60 -29.24 -32.33
CA SER A 196 4.71 -29.67 -33.39
C SER A 196 5.02 -28.97 -34.72
N THR A 197 4.77 -29.66 -35.83
CA THR A 197 5.03 -29.11 -37.18
C THR A 197 4.31 -27.78 -37.42
N LEU A 198 3.13 -27.59 -36.83
CA LEU A 198 2.38 -26.34 -36.88
C LEU A 198 3.14 -25.22 -36.15
N MET A 199 3.50 -25.42 -34.88
CA MET A 199 4.17 -24.42 -34.07
C MET A 199 5.50 -23.98 -34.69
N VAL A 200 6.32 -24.95 -35.11
CA VAL A 200 7.61 -24.67 -35.77
C VAL A 200 7.42 -23.85 -37.05
N ARG A 201 6.42 -24.17 -37.88
CA ARG A 201 6.12 -23.40 -39.10
C ARG A 201 5.67 -21.98 -38.80
N LEU A 202 4.78 -21.78 -37.82
CA LEU A 202 4.30 -20.44 -37.46
C LEU A 202 5.44 -19.59 -36.87
N VAL A 203 6.31 -20.18 -36.04
CA VAL A 203 7.50 -19.50 -35.51
C VAL A 203 8.48 -19.14 -36.63
N SER A 204 8.76 -20.05 -37.56
CA SER A 204 9.66 -19.78 -38.69
C SER A 204 9.13 -18.69 -39.61
N GLU A 205 7.83 -18.72 -39.91
CA GLU A 205 7.17 -17.66 -40.69
C GLU A 205 7.19 -16.31 -39.95
N SER A 206 7.00 -16.32 -38.62
CA SER A 206 7.11 -15.11 -37.81
C SER A 206 8.52 -14.53 -37.85
N GLN A 207 9.56 -15.36 -37.82
CA GLN A 207 10.95 -14.94 -37.94
C GLN A 207 11.23 -14.34 -39.33
N GLU A 208 10.79 -14.98 -40.42
CA GLU A 208 11.01 -14.45 -41.76
C GLU A 208 10.37 -13.07 -41.96
N ARG A 209 9.22 -12.81 -41.32
CA ARG A 209 8.55 -11.50 -41.34
C ARG A 209 9.21 -10.48 -40.43
N LEU A 210 9.74 -10.93 -39.30
CA LEU A 210 10.54 -10.11 -38.40
C LEU A 210 11.80 -9.60 -39.12
N ASP A 211 12.52 -10.47 -39.82
CA ASP A 211 13.73 -10.14 -40.59
C ASP A 211 13.46 -9.05 -41.66
N LYS A 212 12.23 -9.03 -42.21
CA LYS A 212 11.78 -8.03 -43.21
C LYS A 212 11.51 -6.65 -42.62
N ASN A 213 11.42 -6.50 -41.29
CA ASN A 213 11.16 -5.24 -40.58
C ASN A 213 9.87 -4.51 -41.02
N GLN A 214 8.81 -5.25 -41.34
CA GLN A 214 7.55 -4.69 -41.86
C GLN A 214 6.35 -4.83 -40.91
N MET A 215 6.51 -5.54 -39.79
CA MET A 215 5.44 -5.73 -38.83
C MET A 215 5.08 -4.45 -38.08
N SER A 216 3.79 -4.28 -37.79
CA SER A 216 3.30 -3.19 -36.93
C SER A 216 3.74 -3.37 -35.47
N ILE A 217 3.78 -2.28 -34.70
CA ILE A 217 4.07 -2.32 -33.26
C ILE A 217 3.09 -3.24 -32.50
N GLU A 218 1.81 -3.23 -32.86
CA GLU A 218 0.81 -4.10 -32.25
C GLU A 218 1.16 -5.58 -32.46
N ASN A 219 1.52 -5.97 -33.70
CA ASN A 219 1.90 -7.34 -34.02
C ASN A 219 3.22 -7.74 -33.37
N LEU A 220 4.22 -6.84 -33.36
CA LEU A 220 5.49 -7.05 -32.64
C LEU A 220 5.25 -7.30 -31.15
N CYS A 221 4.35 -6.55 -30.51
CA CYS A 221 4.04 -6.75 -29.10
C CYS A 221 3.34 -8.09 -28.82
N VAL A 222 2.40 -8.51 -29.67
CA VAL A 222 1.74 -9.83 -29.53
C VAL A 222 2.74 -10.95 -29.76
N LEU A 223 3.64 -10.80 -30.74
CA LEU A 223 4.71 -11.76 -31.00
C LEU A 223 5.69 -11.83 -29.81
N ALA A 224 6.07 -10.70 -29.21
CA ALA A 224 6.93 -10.67 -28.03
C ALA A 224 6.32 -11.43 -26.84
N GLU A 225 5.02 -11.26 -26.56
CA GLU A 225 4.31 -12.04 -25.53
C GLU A 225 4.32 -13.54 -25.82
N SER A 226 4.14 -13.91 -27.09
CA SER A 226 4.12 -15.30 -27.57
C SER A 226 5.50 -15.95 -27.42
N VAL A 227 6.53 -15.29 -27.94
CA VAL A 227 7.93 -15.76 -27.92
C VAL A 227 8.45 -15.86 -26.50
N PHE A 228 8.16 -14.87 -25.65
CA PHE A 228 8.52 -14.93 -24.22
C PHE A 228 7.92 -16.15 -23.53
N SER A 229 6.67 -16.51 -23.87
CA SER A 229 6.00 -17.67 -23.27
C SER A 229 6.58 -19.01 -23.72
N LEU A 230 7.22 -19.06 -24.90
CA LEU A 230 7.87 -20.25 -25.45
C LEU A 230 9.31 -20.44 -24.94
N GLU A 231 10.14 -19.41 -25.09
CA GLU A 231 11.60 -19.51 -24.89
C GLU A 231 12.15 -18.53 -23.83
N GLY A 232 11.32 -17.61 -23.32
CA GLY A 232 11.73 -16.58 -22.36
C GLY A 232 12.34 -15.33 -23.01
N SER A 233 12.71 -14.36 -22.17
CA SER A 233 13.19 -13.04 -22.63
C SER A 233 14.62 -13.02 -23.18
N GLY A 234 15.35 -14.13 -23.12
CA GLY A 234 16.75 -14.22 -23.57
C GLY A 234 16.93 -14.89 -24.93
N CYS A 235 15.85 -15.15 -25.66
CA CYS A 235 15.93 -15.69 -27.01
C CYS A 235 16.21 -14.57 -28.03
N ALA A 236 16.96 -14.91 -29.08
CA ALA A 236 17.40 -13.94 -30.10
C ALA A 236 16.22 -13.22 -30.77
N MET A 237 15.13 -13.94 -31.01
CA MET A 237 13.91 -13.37 -31.60
C MET A 237 13.29 -12.29 -30.71
N PHE A 238 13.26 -12.49 -29.38
CA PHE A 238 12.75 -11.48 -28.45
C PHE A 238 13.62 -10.23 -28.43
N GLU A 239 14.96 -10.40 -28.43
CA GLU A 239 15.90 -9.27 -28.52
C GLU A 239 15.71 -8.47 -29.81
N GLU A 240 15.57 -9.16 -30.95
CA GLU A 240 15.34 -8.51 -32.24
C GLU A 240 14.01 -7.74 -32.27
N ILE A 241 12.93 -8.32 -31.72
CA ILE A 241 11.65 -7.61 -31.57
C ILE A 241 11.82 -6.33 -30.74
N MET A 242 12.56 -6.40 -29.64
CA MET A 242 12.79 -5.24 -28.77
C MET A 242 13.63 -4.15 -29.47
N ASP A 243 14.64 -4.54 -30.25
CA ASP A 243 15.44 -3.61 -31.05
C ASP A 243 14.60 -2.93 -32.15
N GLN A 244 13.69 -3.68 -32.78
CA GLN A 244 12.72 -3.11 -33.73
C GLN A 244 11.76 -2.12 -33.04
N ILE A 245 11.21 -2.46 -31.88
CA ILE A 245 10.35 -1.53 -31.10
C ILE A 245 11.13 -0.27 -30.72
N GLN A 246 12.39 -0.39 -30.30
CA GLN A 246 13.24 0.72 -29.92
C GLN A 246 13.60 1.64 -31.11
N SER A 247 13.79 1.08 -32.30
CA SER A 247 14.06 1.86 -33.52
C SER A 247 12.79 2.51 -34.10
N ALA A 248 11.62 1.92 -33.86
CA ALA A 248 10.33 2.39 -34.34
C ALA A 248 9.64 3.45 -33.42
N ILE A 249 10.37 4.01 -32.44
CA ILE A 249 9.86 5.07 -31.57
C ILE A 249 9.50 6.30 -32.42
N ARG A 250 8.24 6.72 -32.35
CA ARG A 250 7.72 7.94 -32.98
C ARG A 250 6.90 8.74 -31.97
N GLU A 251 6.75 10.04 -32.21
CA GLU A 251 5.96 10.92 -31.32
C GLU A 251 4.45 10.69 -31.45
N ASP A 252 3.99 9.95 -32.46
CA ASP A 252 2.59 9.74 -32.83
C ASP A 252 2.02 8.37 -32.45
N TRP A 253 2.68 7.63 -31.55
CA TRP A 253 2.17 6.34 -31.06
C TRP A 253 0.76 6.46 -30.50
N LYS A 254 -0.08 5.48 -30.83
CA LYS A 254 -1.45 5.37 -30.31
C LYS A 254 -1.41 4.91 -28.85
N VAL A 255 -2.42 5.32 -28.09
CA VAL A 255 -2.57 4.94 -26.68
C VAL A 255 -2.54 3.42 -26.44
N ASN A 256 -3.12 2.64 -27.37
CA ASN A 256 -3.08 1.16 -27.31
C ASN A 256 -1.66 0.62 -27.46
N GLU A 257 -0.91 1.12 -28.44
CA GLU A 257 0.48 0.73 -28.70
C GLU A 257 1.36 1.04 -27.48
N ILE A 258 1.21 2.23 -26.88
CA ILE A 258 1.93 2.60 -25.66
C ILE A 258 1.70 1.57 -24.56
N ALA A 259 0.44 1.22 -24.27
CA ALA A 259 0.11 0.25 -23.23
C ALA A 259 0.64 -1.16 -23.54
N MET A 260 0.66 -1.58 -24.81
CA MET A 260 1.23 -2.86 -25.23
C MET A 260 2.74 -2.89 -25.06
N VAL A 261 3.46 -1.83 -25.45
CA VAL A 261 4.92 -1.78 -25.29
C VAL A 261 5.32 -1.77 -23.81
N TYR A 262 4.57 -1.08 -22.93
CA TYR A 262 4.81 -1.18 -21.48
C TYR A 262 4.66 -2.63 -20.97
N ARG A 263 3.70 -3.40 -21.48
CA ARG A 263 3.54 -4.83 -21.11
C ARG A 263 4.73 -5.65 -21.58
N VAL A 264 5.18 -5.45 -22.82
CA VAL A 264 6.34 -6.17 -23.35
C VAL A 264 7.61 -5.83 -22.56
N LEU A 265 7.81 -4.57 -22.18
CA LEU A 265 8.92 -4.16 -21.33
C LEU A 265 8.91 -4.89 -19.97
N GLN A 266 7.74 -5.18 -19.39
CA GLN A 266 7.64 -6.00 -18.17
C GLN A 266 8.11 -7.44 -18.38
N LEU A 267 8.12 -7.97 -19.60
CA LEU A 267 8.65 -9.32 -19.87
C LEU A 267 10.18 -9.31 -19.90
N GLY A 268 10.78 -8.20 -20.34
CA GLY A 268 12.24 -8.01 -20.47
C GLY A 268 12.99 -7.71 -19.16
N ILE A 269 12.41 -7.93 -17.97
CA ILE A 269 13.04 -7.59 -16.67
C ILE A 269 14.41 -8.26 -16.48
N GLY A 270 14.64 -9.43 -17.08
CA GLY A 270 15.92 -10.16 -17.00
C GLY A 270 17.10 -9.37 -17.58
N GLU A 271 16.85 -8.46 -18.53
CA GLU A 271 17.85 -7.64 -19.21
C GLU A 271 17.94 -6.23 -18.63
N ARG A 272 17.99 -6.13 -17.28
CA ARG A 272 17.94 -4.85 -16.56
C ARG A 272 18.95 -3.85 -17.13
N GLY A 273 18.44 -2.73 -17.61
CA GLY A 273 19.26 -1.63 -18.11
C GLY A 273 19.26 -1.49 -19.64
N LYS A 274 19.09 -2.60 -20.39
CA LYS A 274 19.24 -2.61 -21.86
C LYS A 274 18.24 -1.66 -22.55
N TYR A 275 16.98 -1.68 -22.12
CA TYR A 275 15.91 -0.89 -22.72
C TYR A 275 15.56 0.39 -21.94
N GLN A 276 16.47 0.92 -21.11
CA GLN A 276 16.18 2.12 -20.30
C GLN A 276 15.99 3.37 -21.16
N ASP A 277 16.69 3.49 -22.28
CA ASP A 277 16.53 4.65 -23.18
C ASP A 277 15.15 4.66 -23.85
N LEU A 278 14.67 3.48 -24.29
CA LEU A 278 13.32 3.30 -24.78
C LEU A 278 12.30 3.68 -23.69
N LEU A 279 12.47 3.18 -22.46
CA LEU A 279 11.59 3.45 -21.35
C LEU A 279 11.54 4.94 -20.97
N ASN A 280 12.68 5.63 -20.96
CA ASN A 280 12.74 7.08 -20.72
C ASN A 280 12.01 7.88 -21.80
N LYS A 281 12.21 7.53 -23.07
CA LYS A 281 11.49 8.16 -24.19
C LYS A 281 9.98 7.90 -24.09
N MET A 282 9.59 6.66 -23.79
CA MET A 282 8.19 6.29 -23.58
C MET A 282 7.57 7.05 -22.43
N ASN A 283 8.25 7.17 -21.28
CA ASN A 283 7.77 7.93 -20.13
C ASN A 283 7.43 9.37 -20.53
N ASN A 284 8.31 10.02 -21.31
CA ASN A 284 8.11 11.40 -21.79
C ASN A 284 6.90 11.52 -22.74
N ILE A 285 6.77 10.61 -23.71
CA ILE A 285 5.63 10.60 -24.65
C ILE A 285 4.32 10.32 -23.90
N THR A 286 4.34 9.36 -22.98
CA THR A 286 3.15 8.94 -22.23
C THR A 286 2.56 10.09 -21.43
N VAL A 287 3.39 10.97 -20.85
CA VAL A 287 2.95 12.13 -20.07
C VAL A 287 2.00 13.05 -20.87
N THR A 288 2.21 13.21 -22.17
CA THR A 288 1.39 14.09 -23.03
C THR A 288 0.04 13.44 -23.40
N GLN A 289 -0.02 12.12 -23.44
CA GLN A 289 -1.19 11.37 -23.90
C GLN A 289 -2.10 10.82 -22.79
N VAL A 290 -1.71 10.91 -21.50
CA VAL A 290 -2.48 10.36 -20.35
C VAL A 290 -3.97 10.71 -20.39
N SER A 291 -4.35 11.91 -20.88
CA SER A 291 -5.74 12.35 -20.92
C SER A 291 -6.67 11.45 -21.73
N GLN A 292 -6.12 10.66 -22.67
CA GLN A 292 -6.83 9.75 -23.56
C GLN A 292 -6.94 8.32 -23.00
N PHE A 293 -6.30 8.01 -21.87
CA PHE A 293 -6.22 6.65 -21.35
C PHE A 293 -7.55 6.21 -20.74
N ASN A 294 -7.94 4.97 -21.00
CA ASN A 294 -9.01 4.27 -20.30
C ASN A 294 -8.50 3.66 -18.96
N PRO A 295 -9.38 3.11 -18.11
CA PRO A 295 -8.98 2.51 -16.83
C PRO A 295 -7.93 1.40 -17.01
N ARG A 296 -8.16 0.47 -17.93
CA ARG A 296 -7.25 -0.66 -18.18
C ARG A 296 -5.85 -0.20 -18.57
N GLN A 297 -5.73 0.74 -19.50
CA GLN A 297 -4.45 1.30 -19.93
C GLN A 297 -3.74 2.03 -18.79
N THR A 298 -4.48 2.80 -17.99
CA THR A 298 -3.95 3.50 -16.81
C THR A 298 -3.36 2.51 -15.81
N CYS A 299 -4.09 1.43 -15.52
CA CYS A 299 -3.62 0.35 -14.66
C CYS A 299 -2.38 -0.34 -15.24
N THR A 300 -2.41 -0.72 -16.52
CA THR A 300 -1.30 -1.39 -17.22
C THR A 300 0.00 -0.59 -17.11
N VAL A 301 -0.04 0.70 -17.42
CA VAL A 301 1.15 1.54 -17.36
C VAL A 301 1.64 1.72 -15.92
N LEU A 302 0.75 1.97 -14.95
CA LEU A 302 1.14 2.05 -13.54
C LEU A 302 1.79 0.76 -13.04
N ASN A 303 1.22 -0.40 -13.39
CA ASN A 303 1.79 -1.69 -13.04
C ASN A 303 3.15 -1.92 -13.69
N ALA A 304 3.32 -1.53 -14.96
CA ALA A 304 4.60 -1.61 -15.65
C ALA A 304 5.69 -0.79 -14.97
N LEU A 305 5.38 0.44 -14.57
CA LEU A 305 6.32 1.29 -13.84
C LEU A 305 6.78 0.66 -12.53
N VAL A 306 5.89 -0.01 -11.79
CA VAL A 306 6.23 -0.72 -10.54
C VAL A 306 7.15 -1.89 -10.82
N VAL A 307 6.78 -2.74 -11.78
CA VAL A 307 7.53 -3.95 -12.14
C VAL A 307 8.94 -3.61 -12.65
N LEU A 308 9.09 -2.48 -13.33
CA LEU A 308 10.35 -1.96 -13.88
C LEU A 308 11.11 -1.04 -12.89
N ASP A 309 10.62 -0.89 -11.65
CA ASP A 309 11.19 -0.06 -10.57
C ASP A 309 11.57 1.37 -11.02
N GLN A 310 10.68 2.03 -11.77
CA GLN A 310 10.94 3.32 -12.41
C GLN A 310 10.78 4.51 -11.47
N THR A 311 11.64 4.59 -10.45
CA THR A 311 11.54 5.62 -9.40
C THR A 311 11.71 7.06 -9.93
N GLN A 312 12.29 7.24 -11.12
CA GLN A 312 12.48 8.55 -11.75
C GLN A 312 11.26 9.05 -12.54
N ALA A 313 10.28 8.17 -12.83
CA ALA A 313 9.09 8.50 -13.61
C ALA A 313 8.00 9.24 -12.80
N LEU A 314 8.37 9.96 -11.74
CA LEU A 314 7.42 10.67 -10.86
C LEU A 314 6.47 11.62 -11.60
N PRO A 315 6.88 12.41 -12.63
CA PRO A 315 5.96 13.25 -13.37
C PRO A 315 4.81 12.46 -14.03
N LEU A 316 5.12 11.29 -14.58
CA LEU A 316 4.14 10.39 -15.17
C LEU A 316 3.21 9.79 -14.11
N VAL A 317 3.76 9.31 -13.00
CA VAL A 317 2.97 8.77 -11.87
C VAL A 317 1.99 9.82 -11.33
N ILE A 318 2.41 11.07 -11.17
CA ILE A 318 1.55 12.17 -10.72
C ILE A 318 0.42 12.43 -11.73
N LYS A 319 0.74 12.44 -13.03
CA LYS A 319 -0.26 12.67 -14.09
C LYS A 319 -1.28 11.52 -14.15
N LEU A 320 -0.82 10.27 -14.06
CA LEU A 320 -1.67 9.08 -14.01
C LEU A 320 -2.53 9.05 -12.75
N CYS A 321 -2.01 9.49 -11.59
CA CYS A 321 -2.80 9.61 -10.37
C CYS A 321 -3.95 10.60 -10.54
N LYS A 322 -3.68 11.80 -11.05
CA LYS A 322 -4.73 12.80 -11.32
C LYS A 322 -5.77 12.29 -12.31
N HIS A 323 -5.33 11.56 -13.33
CA HIS A 323 -6.23 10.96 -14.32
C HIS A 323 -7.07 9.81 -13.74
N SER A 324 -6.52 9.06 -12.79
CA SER A 324 -7.19 7.93 -12.15
C SER A 324 -8.39 8.35 -11.30
N ILE A 325 -8.45 9.59 -10.83
CA ILE A 325 -9.52 10.12 -9.96
C ILE A 325 -10.92 9.89 -10.56
N ARG A 326 -11.08 10.15 -11.87
CA ARG A 326 -12.35 9.94 -12.60
C ARG A 326 -12.65 8.47 -12.89
N HIS A 327 -11.63 7.64 -12.90
CA HIS A 327 -11.71 6.21 -13.25
C HIS A 327 -11.91 5.29 -12.05
N ILE A 328 -11.79 5.79 -10.81
CA ILE A 328 -11.97 4.98 -9.60
C ILE A 328 -13.23 4.11 -9.63
N PRO A 329 -14.43 4.62 -9.99
CA PRO A 329 -15.64 3.80 -10.03
C PRO A 329 -15.67 2.74 -11.15
N HIS A 330 -14.77 2.83 -12.12
CA HIS A 330 -14.75 2.02 -13.34
C HIS A 330 -13.61 1.00 -13.37
N PHE A 331 -12.70 1.03 -12.39
CA PHE A 331 -11.70 -0.02 -12.25
C PHE A 331 -12.37 -1.31 -11.78
N THR A 332 -11.92 -2.42 -12.34
CA THR A 332 -12.12 -3.75 -11.74
C THR A 332 -11.36 -3.87 -10.42
N ASP A 333 -11.71 -4.87 -9.62
CA ASP A 333 -11.05 -5.14 -8.33
C ASP A 333 -9.51 -5.30 -8.49
N ASP A 334 -9.07 -6.09 -9.47
CA ASP A 334 -7.65 -6.31 -9.75
C ASP A 334 -6.93 -5.05 -10.27
N GLU A 335 -7.60 -4.27 -11.13
CA GLU A 335 -7.05 -3.01 -11.62
C GLU A 335 -6.85 -2.01 -10.47
N LEU A 336 -7.85 -1.88 -9.58
CA LEU A 336 -7.75 -0.99 -8.44
C LEU A 336 -6.64 -1.44 -7.48
N VAL A 337 -6.47 -2.75 -7.27
CA VAL A 337 -5.37 -3.30 -6.48
C VAL A 337 -4.01 -2.86 -7.03
N ASN A 338 -3.80 -2.98 -8.34
CA ASN A 338 -2.54 -2.60 -9.00
C ASN A 338 -2.29 -1.09 -8.97
N VAL A 339 -3.34 -0.28 -9.17
CA VAL A 339 -3.26 1.18 -9.09
C VAL A 339 -2.84 1.63 -7.67
N LEU A 340 -3.45 1.05 -6.64
CA LEU A 340 -3.10 1.35 -5.26
C LEU A 340 -1.69 0.86 -4.91
N GLU A 341 -1.28 -0.31 -5.40
CA GLU A 341 0.09 -0.82 -5.23
C GLU A 341 1.11 0.14 -5.84
N ALA A 342 0.85 0.65 -7.04
CA ALA A 342 1.72 1.62 -7.68
C ALA A 342 1.89 2.90 -6.85
N PHE A 343 0.80 3.45 -6.32
CA PHE A 343 0.92 4.64 -5.48
C PHE A 343 1.62 4.34 -4.15
N ILE A 344 1.45 3.15 -3.56
CA ILE A 344 2.23 2.69 -2.40
C ILE A 344 3.72 2.71 -2.74
N HIS A 345 4.10 2.00 -3.80
CA HIS A 345 5.48 1.82 -4.27
C HIS A 345 6.17 3.17 -4.53
N PHE A 346 5.55 4.07 -5.32
CA PHE A 346 6.15 5.36 -5.68
C PHE A 346 6.10 6.45 -4.60
N GLY A 347 5.63 6.14 -3.40
CA GLY A 347 5.54 7.19 -2.36
C GLY A 347 4.42 8.22 -2.59
N HIS A 348 3.71 8.20 -3.72
CA HIS A 348 2.73 9.24 -4.10
C HIS A 348 1.40 9.16 -3.33
N ASN A 349 0.88 10.32 -2.94
CA ASN A 349 -0.46 10.49 -2.39
C ASN A 349 -1.09 11.78 -2.93
N ASP A 350 -2.41 11.74 -3.15
CA ASP A 350 -3.18 12.89 -3.61
C ASP A 350 -4.51 12.94 -2.83
N GLN A 351 -4.88 14.14 -2.38
CA GLN A 351 -6.08 14.33 -1.56
C GLN A 351 -7.35 14.02 -2.36
N PHE A 352 -7.45 14.49 -3.60
CA PHE A 352 -8.63 14.27 -4.44
C PHE A 352 -8.77 12.80 -4.83
N PHE A 353 -7.66 12.10 -5.06
CA PHE A 353 -7.66 10.64 -5.22
C PHE A 353 -8.22 9.95 -3.98
N THR A 354 -7.77 10.35 -2.78
CA THR A 354 -8.27 9.78 -1.51
C THR A 354 -9.76 10.01 -1.34
N GLU A 355 -10.27 11.21 -1.65
CA GLU A 355 -11.69 11.53 -1.57
C GLU A 355 -12.53 10.73 -2.57
N ALA A 356 -12.03 10.52 -3.79
CA ALA A 356 -12.71 9.70 -4.78
C ALA A 356 -12.72 8.21 -4.38
N LEU A 357 -11.61 7.71 -3.80
CA LEU A 357 -11.54 6.37 -3.23
C LEU A 357 -12.53 6.19 -2.07
N GLU A 358 -12.65 7.19 -1.19
CA GLU A 358 -13.61 7.19 -0.08
C GLU A 358 -15.05 7.03 -0.58
N ARG A 359 -15.46 7.79 -1.60
CA ARG A 359 -16.80 7.69 -2.19
C ARG A 359 -17.05 6.31 -2.80
N HIS A 360 -16.05 5.74 -3.48
CA HIS A 360 -16.16 4.42 -4.07
C HIS A 360 -16.30 3.33 -3.00
N VAL A 361 -15.35 3.25 -2.06
CA VAL A 361 -15.34 2.23 -1.01
C VAL A 361 -16.60 2.27 -0.16
N THR A 362 -17.10 3.46 0.19
CA THR A 362 -18.35 3.60 0.95
C THR A 362 -19.55 2.99 0.22
N LYS A 363 -19.53 2.99 -1.12
CA LYS A 363 -20.62 2.43 -1.95
C LYS A 363 -20.53 0.90 -2.10
N CYS A 364 -19.32 0.32 -2.15
CA CYS A 364 -19.11 -1.09 -2.51
C CYS A 364 -18.42 -1.95 -1.44
N ALA A 365 -18.13 -1.44 -0.24
CA ALA A 365 -17.38 -2.17 0.80
C ALA A 365 -17.91 -3.58 1.14
N PHE A 366 -19.21 -3.84 0.98
CA PHE A 366 -19.82 -5.14 1.25
C PHE A 366 -19.76 -6.14 0.08
N THR A 367 -19.44 -5.66 -1.13
CA THR A 367 -19.42 -6.45 -2.37
C THR A 367 -18.03 -6.53 -3.02
N MET A 368 -17.07 -5.71 -2.58
CA MET A 368 -15.69 -5.73 -3.08
C MET A 368 -14.98 -7.05 -2.77
N HIS A 369 -14.09 -7.48 -3.66
CA HIS A 369 -13.25 -8.64 -3.42
C HIS A 369 -12.31 -8.43 -2.19
N PRO A 370 -12.00 -9.48 -1.40
CA PRO A 370 -11.09 -9.39 -0.25
C PRO A 370 -9.71 -8.77 -0.54
N SER A 371 -9.15 -9.00 -1.74
CA SER A 371 -7.86 -8.40 -2.16
C SER A 371 -7.95 -6.88 -2.30
N THR A 372 -9.04 -6.36 -2.85
CA THR A 372 -9.26 -4.91 -2.98
C THR A 372 -9.46 -4.27 -1.62
N HIS A 373 -10.26 -4.90 -0.76
CA HIS A 373 -10.55 -4.43 0.59
C HIS A 373 -9.27 -4.29 1.42
N THR A 374 -8.41 -5.31 1.37
CA THR A 374 -7.11 -5.29 2.04
C THR A 374 -6.15 -4.27 1.45
N LYS A 375 -6.09 -4.14 0.11
CA LYS A 375 -5.21 -3.17 -0.54
C LYS A 375 -5.58 -1.72 -0.22
N VAL A 376 -6.87 -1.39 -0.15
CA VAL A 376 -7.34 -0.07 0.30
C VAL A 376 -6.81 0.25 1.71
N MET A 377 -6.95 -0.70 2.63
CA MET A 377 -6.49 -0.52 4.01
C MET A 377 -4.95 -0.45 4.11
N GLN A 378 -4.24 -1.21 3.28
CA GLN A 378 -2.78 -1.11 3.14
C GLN A 378 -2.36 0.25 2.60
N TYR A 379 -3.05 0.80 1.59
CA TYR A 379 -2.78 2.13 1.04
C TYR A 379 -2.90 3.20 2.13
N CYS A 380 -4.03 3.23 2.86
CA CYS A 380 -4.22 4.14 3.99
C CYS A 380 -3.12 4.00 5.04
N SER A 381 -2.79 2.76 5.41
CA SER A 381 -1.75 2.45 6.39
C SER A 381 -0.35 2.90 5.97
N LYS A 382 0.05 2.64 4.72
CA LYS A 382 1.39 2.98 4.21
C LYS A 382 1.56 4.48 3.97
N LYS A 383 0.49 5.17 3.57
CA LYS A 383 0.49 6.64 3.35
C LYS A 383 0.16 7.46 4.58
N HIS A 384 -0.13 6.80 5.70
CA HIS A 384 -0.60 7.42 6.94
C HIS A 384 -1.86 8.28 6.72
N ILE A 385 -2.78 7.81 5.87
CA ILE A 385 -4.03 8.49 5.54
C ILE A 385 -5.14 7.92 6.42
N LEU A 386 -5.77 8.76 7.23
CA LEU A 386 -6.92 8.40 8.04
C LEU A 386 -8.20 8.97 7.41
N SER A 387 -8.88 8.18 6.58
CA SER A 387 -10.26 8.45 6.17
C SER A 387 -11.20 7.74 7.14
N LYS A 388 -11.95 8.52 7.94
CA LYS A 388 -12.91 7.95 8.90
C LYS A 388 -14.00 7.15 8.18
N ALA A 389 -14.47 7.62 7.02
CA ALA A 389 -15.50 6.94 6.25
C ALA A 389 -15.02 5.55 5.78
N ILE A 390 -13.82 5.46 5.20
CA ILE A 390 -13.22 4.17 4.79
C ILE A 390 -13.09 3.24 6.01
N PHE A 391 -12.50 3.72 7.11
CA PHE A 391 -12.27 2.89 8.29
C PHE A 391 -13.58 2.42 8.95
N ASN A 392 -14.62 3.24 8.95
CA ASN A 392 -15.91 2.89 9.52
C ASN A 392 -16.62 1.83 8.69
N VAL A 393 -16.72 2.05 7.37
CA VAL A 393 -17.41 1.09 6.49
C VAL A 393 -16.66 -0.24 6.40
N VAL A 394 -15.32 -0.22 6.41
CA VAL A 394 -14.49 -1.43 6.47
C VAL A 394 -14.68 -2.18 7.79
N ALA A 395 -14.82 -1.48 8.91
CA ALA A 395 -15.10 -2.12 10.19
C ALA A 395 -16.49 -2.76 10.23
N GLU A 396 -17.49 -2.12 9.60
CA GLU A 396 -18.84 -2.66 9.46
C GLU A 396 -18.88 -3.88 8.54
N SER A 397 -18.24 -3.81 7.37
CA SER A 397 -18.14 -4.94 6.44
C SER A 397 -17.37 -6.11 7.05
N PHE A 398 -16.33 -5.83 7.85
CA PHE A 398 -15.58 -6.87 8.59
C PHE A 398 -16.48 -7.65 9.56
N VAL A 399 -17.41 -6.97 10.23
CA VAL A 399 -18.36 -7.63 11.14
C VAL A 399 -19.33 -8.53 10.36
N TYR A 400 -19.76 -8.10 9.18
CA TYR A 400 -20.76 -8.80 8.37
C TYR A 400 -20.18 -9.99 7.57
N ASN A 401 -19.00 -9.82 6.96
CA ASN A 401 -18.47 -10.76 5.98
C ASN A 401 -16.95 -10.91 6.10
N THR A 402 -16.49 -11.82 6.98
CA THR A 402 -15.06 -12.13 7.17
C THR A 402 -14.72 -13.61 7.09
N ASP A 403 -15.72 -14.47 6.95
CA ASP A 403 -15.50 -15.92 7.02
C ASP A 403 -14.69 -16.43 5.81
N ASN A 404 -14.77 -15.75 4.66
CA ASN A 404 -14.03 -16.05 3.43
C ASN A 404 -12.61 -15.46 3.38
N PHE A 405 -12.20 -14.66 4.37
CA PHE A 405 -10.89 -14.02 4.36
C PHE A 405 -9.79 -14.98 4.84
N THR A 406 -8.60 -14.89 4.24
CA THR A 406 -7.40 -15.54 4.78
C THR A 406 -6.95 -14.84 6.08
N THR A 407 -6.18 -15.53 6.92
CA THR A 407 -5.64 -14.96 8.16
C THR A 407 -4.72 -13.75 7.91
N THR A 408 -4.00 -13.73 6.78
CA THR A 408 -3.17 -12.60 6.36
C THR A 408 -4.03 -11.40 6.01
N GLN A 409 -5.08 -11.59 5.21
CA GLN A 409 -6.01 -10.52 4.84
C GLN A 409 -6.73 -9.94 6.06
N ILE A 410 -7.11 -10.78 7.03
CA ILE A 410 -7.70 -10.32 8.30
C ILE A 410 -6.73 -9.37 9.03
N ALA A 411 -5.45 -9.75 9.14
CA ALA A 411 -4.47 -8.89 9.76
C ALA A 411 -4.24 -7.58 8.97
N GLU A 412 -4.22 -7.64 7.65
CA GLU A 412 -4.06 -6.46 6.78
C GLU A 412 -5.22 -5.47 6.89
N LEU A 413 -6.44 -5.93 7.19
CA LEU A 413 -7.58 -5.06 7.50
C LEU A 413 -7.51 -4.43 8.88
N VAL A 414 -7.06 -5.17 9.89
CA VAL A 414 -7.14 -4.74 11.30
C VAL A 414 -5.91 -3.94 11.73
N VAL A 415 -4.70 -4.30 11.28
CA VAL A 415 -3.44 -3.63 11.64
C VAL A 415 -3.46 -2.11 11.39
N PRO A 416 -4.04 -1.60 10.29
CA PRO A 416 -4.13 -0.17 10.04
C PRO A 416 -4.87 0.62 11.12
N PHE A 417 -5.89 0.05 11.79
CA PHE A 417 -6.60 0.72 12.87
C PHE A 417 -5.65 1.10 14.01
N GLY A 418 -4.81 0.17 14.46
CA GLY A 418 -3.83 0.44 15.51
C GLY A 418 -2.68 1.31 15.04
N LYS A 419 -2.20 1.12 13.81
CA LYS A 419 -1.14 1.96 13.26
C LYS A 419 -1.55 3.44 13.19
N LEU A 420 -2.77 3.72 12.73
CA LEU A 420 -3.30 5.08 12.59
C LEU A 420 -4.05 5.58 13.84
N ASN A 421 -4.04 4.78 14.92
CA ASN A 421 -4.68 5.10 16.20
C ASN A 421 -6.15 5.52 16.05
N TYR A 422 -6.95 4.67 15.39
CA TYR A 422 -8.35 4.95 15.15
C TYR A 422 -9.25 3.81 15.63
N LEU A 423 -10.26 4.19 16.42
CA LEU A 423 -11.34 3.30 16.85
C LEU A 423 -12.62 3.67 16.08
N PRO A 424 -13.21 2.73 15.32
CA PRO A 424 -14.46 2.98 14.60
C PRO A 424 -15.67 2.98 15.56
N PRO A 425 -16.81 3.58 15.18
CA PRO A 425 -18.05 3.52 15.97
C PRO A 425 -18.51 2.09 16.25
N SER A 426 -18.28 1.17 15.32
CA SER A 426 -18.60 -0.27 15.45
C SER A 426 -17.55 -1.07 16.26
N ALA A 427 -16.60 -0.41 16.94
CA ALA A 427 -15.52 -1.06 17.67
C ALA A 427 -15.96 -2.21 18.59
N PRO A 428 -17.03 -2.13 19.40
CA PRO A 428 -17.45 -3.25 20.25
C PRO A 428 -17.76 -4.53 19.45
N SER A 429 -18.50 -4.41 18.35
CA SER A 429 -18.85 -5.54 17.48
C SER A 429 -17.66 -6.03 16.67
N PHE A 430 -16.85 -5.09 16.16
CA PHE A 430 -15.63 -5.37 15.40
C PHE A 430 -14.63 -6.21 16.21
N PHE A 431 -14.29 -5.77 17.43
CA PHE A 431 -13.35 -6.48 18.28
C PHE A 431 -13.92 -7.80 18.83
N ARG A 432 -15.24 -7.88 19.04
CA ARG A 432 -15.90 -9.15 19.37
C ARG A 432 -15.77 -10.18 18.24
N LYS A 433 -16.02 -9.78 16.98
CA LYS A 433 -15.84 -10.67 15.82
C LYS A 433 -14.36 -11.06 15.67
N LEU A 434 -13.44 -10.12 15.85
CA LEU A 434 -12.00 -10.40 15.82
C LEU A 434 -11.57 -11.40 16.90
N GLU A 435 -12.06 -11.27 18.14
CA GLU A 435 -11.77 -12.22 19.21
C GLU A 435 -12.25 -13.63 18.88
N ILE A 436 -13.45 -13.76 18.31
CA ILE A 436 -13.99 -15.05 17.85
C ILE A 436 -13.07 -15.65 16.80
N ILE A 437 -12.67 -14.88 15.77
CA ILE A 437 -11.75 -15.31 14.72
C ILE A 437 -10.40 -15.74 15.31
N LEU A 438 -9.81 -14.93 16.19
CA LEU A 438 -8.54 -15.24 16.83
C LEU A 438 -8.63 -16.50 17.67
N SER A 439 -9.78 -16.77 18.30
CA SER A 439 -10.00 -17.97 19.10
C SER A 439 -10.16 -19.22 18.23
N THR A 440 -10.90 -19.13 17.12
CA THR A 440 -11.19 -20.27 16.24
C THR A 440 -10.05 -20.59 15.28
N ARG A 441 -9.34 -19.58 14.79
CA ARG A 441 -8.31 -19.72 13.73
C ARG A 441 -6.89 -19.46 14.22
N PHE A 442 -6.64 -19.37 15.53
CA PHE A 442 -5.34 -19.02 16.12
C PHE A 442 -4.14 -19.71 15.45
N VAL A 443 -4.24 -21.04 15.28
CA VAL A 443 -3.15 -21.89 14.75
C VAL A 443 -2.92 -21.69 13.26
N GLN A 444 -3.92 -21.19 12.52
CA GLN A 444 -3.82 -20.92 11.09
C GLN A 444 -3.03 -19.63 10.80
N PHE A 445 -2.94 -18.71 11.76
CA PHE A 445 -2.17 -17.48 11.56
C PHE A 445 -0.68 -17.78 11.52
N GLN A 446 -0.01 -17.20 10.52
CA GLN A 446 1.45 -17.11 10.54
C GLN A 446 1.91 -16.33 11.79
N PRO A 447 2.91 -16.80 12.56
CA PRO A 447 3.28 -16.21 13.85
C PRO A 447 3.58 -14.71 13.80
N HIS A 448 4.28 -14.24 12.76
CA HIS A 448 4.61 -12.83 12.59
C HIS A 448 3.38 -11.97 12.26
N VAL A 449 2.44 -12.50 11.46
CA VAL A 449 1.17 -11.86 11.14
C VAL A 449 0.32 -11.73 12.39
N LEU A 450 0.23 -12.80 13.18
CA LEU A 450 -0.50 -12.81 14.45
C LEU A 450 0.09 -11.79 15.43
N LEU A 451 1.41 -11.78 15.62
CA LEU A 451 2.06 -10.83 16.51
C LEU A 451 1.76 -9.38 16.11
N ASN A 452 1.83 -9.06 14.81
CA ASN A 452 1.53 -7.73 14.31
C ASN A 452 0.06 -7.33 14.55
N LEU A 453 -0.87 -8.26 14.36
CA LEU A 453 -2.29 -8.07 14.64
C LEU A 453 -2.57 -7.80 16.13
N LEU A 454 -1.99 -8.61 17.03
CA LEU A 454 -2.16 -8.46 18.47
C LEU A 454 -1.47 -7.19 19.00
N HIS A 455 -0.31 -6.85 18.45
CA HIS A 455 0.39 -5.59 18.72
C HIS A 455 -0.47 -4.39 18.29
N SER A 456 -1.09 -4.43 17.10
CA SER A 456 -2.04 -3.39 16.66
C SER A 456 -3.21 -3.20 17.63
N CYS A 457 -3.79 -4.30 18.15
CA CYS A 457 -4.84 -4.21 19.16
C CYS A 457 -4.34 -3.54 20.45
N THR A 458 -3.09 -3.80 20.84
CA THR A 458 -2.43 -3.17 21.99
C THR A 458 -2.28 -1.66 21.79
N LEU A 459 -1.97 -1.19 20.58
CA LEU A 459 -1.92 0.25 20.26
C LEU A 459 -3.29 0.95 20.44
N LEU A 460 -4.38 0.22 20.31
CA LEU A 460 -5.77 0.70 20.44
C LEU A 460 -6.36 0.54 21.83
N GLU A 461 -5.54 0.20 22.83
CA GLU A 461 -6.00 -0.07 24.20
C GLU A 461 -6.97 -1.28 24.26
N ARG A 462 -6.88 -2.20 23.28
CA ARG A 462 -7.63 -3.46 23.20
C ARG A 462 -6.67 -4.62 23.47
N TYR A 463 -6.42 -4.89 24.74
CA TYR A 463 -5.35 -5.81 25.13
C TYR A 463 -5.74 -7.28 24.89
N PRO A 464 -4.91 -8.04 24.16
CA PRO A 464 -5.20 -9.44 23.84
C PRO A 464 -4.83 -10.41 24.97
N LEU A 465 -5.32 -10.15 26.18
CA LEU A 465 -4.91 -10.87 27.40
C LEU A 465 -5.13 -12.39 27.30
N ASN A 466 -6.22 -12.81 26.64
CA ASN A 466 -6.58 -14.21 26.39
C ASN A 466 -5.53 -14.98 25.56
N PHE A 467 -4.71 -14.27 24.80
CA PHE A 467 -3.75 -14.85 23.86
C PHE A 467 -2.30 -14.73 24.35
N LEU A 468 -2.02 -13.91 25.36
CA LEU A 468 -0.65 -13.65 25.83
C LEU A 468 0.06 -14.91 26.32
N ALA A 469 -0.65 -15.83 26.99
CA ALA A 469 -0.04 -17.09 27.42
C ALA A 469 0.43 -17.97 26.26
N LYS A 470 -0.28 -17.91 25.12
CA LYS A 470 0.10 -18.60 23.88
C LYS A 470 1.27 -17.88 23.19
N VAL A 471 1.25 -16.55 23.16
CA VAL A 471 2.27 -15.73 22.49
C VAL A 471 3.61 -15.73 23.24
N PHE A 472 3.59 -15.70 24.58
CA PHE A 472 4.81 -15.76 25.39
C PHE A 472 5.29 -17.19 25.66
N ASN A 473 4.62 -18.19 25.09
CA ASN A 473 5.06 -19.58 25.15
C ASN A 473 6.42 -19.75 24.42
N PRO A 474 7.41 -20.45 25.00
CA PRO A 474 8.70 -20.70 24.36
C PRO A 474 8.61 -21.28 22.94
N TYR A 475 7.62 -22.14 22.66
CA TYR A 475 7.38 -22.72 21.34
C TYR A 475 6.99 -21.65 20.30
N PHE A 476 6.03 -20.78 20.65
CA PHE A 476 5.63 -19.67 19.77
C PHE A 476 6.79 -18.69 19.54
N LEU A 477 7.56 -18.39 20.60
CA LEU A 477 8.74 -17.54 20.51
C LEU A 477 9.85 -18.16 19.66
N GLN A 478 9.97 -19.49 19.60
CA GLN A 478 10.88 -20.19 18.70
C GLN A 478 10.42 -20.07 17.25
N GLN A 479 9.12 -20.17 16.97
CA GLN A 479 8.57 -19.98 15.61
C GLN A 479 8.75 -18.55 15.09
N LEU A 480 8.85 -17.57 15.98
CA LEU A 480 9.15 -16.17 15.64
C LEU A 480 10.63 -15.90 15.33
N GLN A 481 11.53 -16.87 15.53
CA GLN A 481 12.96 -16.68 15.25
C GLN A 481 13.20 -16.61 13.75
N THR A 482 13.43 -15.40 13.25
CA THR A 482 13.76 -15.17 11.84
C THR A 482 15.29 -15.17 11.65
N LYS A 483 15.75 -15.61 10.47
CA LYS A 483 17.17 -15.51 10.07
C LYS A 483 17.59 -14.06 9.79
N GLU A 484 16.63 -13.17 9.52
CA GLU A 484 16.88 -11.78 9.16
C GLU A 484 17.06 -10.88 10.41
N PRO A 485 18.23 -10.26 10.60
CA PRO A 485 18.52 -9.49 11.82
C PRO A 485 17.54 -8.33 12.09
N HIS A 486 17.07 -7.67 11.02
CA HIS A 486 16.20 -6.50 11.12
C HIS A 486 14.77 -6.89 11.54
N MET A 487 14.20 -7.94 10.94
CA MET A 487 12.90 -8.50 11.34
C MET A 487 12.93 -9.05 12.77
N LYS A 488 14.04 -9.70 13.16
CA LYS A 488 14.24 -10.17 14.53
C LYS A 488 14.09 -9.02 15.54
N LYS A 489 14.67 -7.85 15.27
CA LYS A 489 14.61 -6.71 16.21
C LYS A 489 13.22 -6.07 16.29
N LEU A 490 12.48 -5.99 15.17
CA LEU A 490 11.10 -5.51 15.16
C LEU A 490 10.19 -6.43 16.00
N VAL A 491 10.27 -7.74 15.77
CA VAL A 491 9.51 -8.76 16.52
C VAL A 491 9.78 -8.67 18.03
N LEU A 492 11.05 -8.60 18.43
CA LEU A 492 11.41 -8.44 19.85
C LEU A 492 10.90 -7.10 20.43
N SER A 493 10.90 -6.03 19.64
CA SER A 493 10.36 -4.74 20.04
C SER A 493 8.84 -4.82 20.27
N GLN A 494 8.09 -5.48 19.39
CA GLN A 494 6.64 -5.67 19.55
C GLN A 494 6.32 -6.50 20.80
N LEU A 495 7.04 -7.61 21.00
CA LEU A 495 6.92 -8.44 22.20
C LEU A 495 7.22 -7.64 23.47
N THR A 496 8.30 -6.85 23.46
CA THR A 496 8.69 -5.99 24.59
C THR A 496 7.62 -4.95 24.88
N GLN A 497 7.07 -4.31 23.85
CA GLN A 497 6.03 -3.29 24.03
C GLN A 497 4.73 -3.89 24.57
N MET A 498 4.30 -5.06 24.06
CA MET A 498 3.16 -5.79 24.62
C MET A 498 3.39 -6.17 26.08
N PHE A 499 4.60 -6.63 26.43
CA PHE A 499 4.97 -6.91 27.81
C PHE A 499 4.92 -5.66 28.71
N LEU A 500 5.42 -4.51 28.23
CA LEU A 500 5.32 -3.25 28.97
C LEU A 500 3.86 -2.82 29.15
N THR A 501 3.02 -2.96 28.12
CA THR A 501 1.59 -2.66 28.24
C THR A 501 0.92 -3.51 29.31
N VAL A 502 1.25 -4.79 29.40
CA VAL A 502 0.73 -5.66 30.48
C VAL A 502 1.13 -5.15 31.85
N ILE A 503 2.39 -4.73 32.03
CA ILE A 503 2.88 -4.23 33.31
C ILE A 503 2.25 -2.87 33.68
N LEU A 504 2.12 -1.97 32.71
CA LEU A 504 1.74 -0.58 32.96
C LEU A 504 0.23 -0.38 32.95
N GLU A 505 -0.50 -1.09 32.09
CA GLU A 505 -1.92 -0.83 31.80
C GLU A 505 -2.85 -1.94 32.31
N CYS A 506 -2.31 -3.12 32.66
CA CYS A 506 -3.08 -4.29 33.09
C CYS A 506 -2.60 -4.83 34.45
N PRO A 507 -2.77 -4.07 35.56
CA PRO A 507 -2.25 -4.45 36.87
C PRO A 507 -2.83 -5.75 37.43
N SER A 508 -4.02 -6.17 36.95
CA SER A 508 -4.70 -7.40 37.36
C SER A 508 -4.34 -8.62 36.50
N TYR A 509 -3.33 -8.54 35.63
CA TYR A 509 -2.92 -9.66 34.80
C TYR A 509 -1.95 -10.59 35.56
N ASP A 510 -2.39 -11.83 35.78
CA ASP A 510 -1.62 -12.85 36.51
C ASP A 510 -0.98 -13.92 35.60
N GLY A 511 -1.05 -13.73 34.27
CA GLY A 511 -0.49 -14.69 33.32
C GLY A 511 1.04 -14.60 33.15
N PRO A 512 1.63 -15.39 32.23
CA PRO A 512 3.07 -15.45 32.05
C PRO A 512 3.66 -14.12 31.58
N LYS A 513 4.89 -13.84 32.02
CA LYS A 513 5.66 -12.65 31.64
C LYS A 513 6.69 -13.01 30.58
N LEU A 514 6.95 -12.09 29.64
CA LEU A 514 7.97 -12.26 28.62
C LEU A 514 9.37 -12.39 29.27
N LEU A 515 10.14 -13.41 28.91
CA LEU A 515 11.49 -13.62 29.49
C LEU A 515 12.47 -12.49 29.08
N PRO A 516 13.40 -12.08 29.96
CA PRO A 516 14.35 -11.00 29.68
C PRO A 516 15.16 -11.14 28.38
N LYS A 517 15.50 -12.37 27.97
CA LYS A 517 16.25 -12.63 26.72
C LYS A 517 15.51 -12.24 25.43
N TYR A 518 14.18 -12.07 25.50
CA TYR A 518 13.35 -11.61 24.38
C TYR A 518 12.98 -10.13 24.49
N ARG A 519 13.61 -9.39 25.41
CA ARG A 519 13.35 -7.96 25.60
C ARG A 519 14.41 -7.13 24.88
N VAL A 520 13.97 -6.06 24.23
CA VAL A 520 14.88 -5.03 23.70
C VAL A 520 15.26 -4.05 24.80
N LYS A 521 16.38 -3.33 24.62
CA LYS A 521 16.80 -2.24 25.52
C LYS A 521 16.31 -0.87 25.06
N SER A 522 15.93 -0.74 23.79
CA SER A 522 15.43 0.49 23.18
C SER A 522 14.47 0.16 22.04
N PHE A 523 13.40 0.95 21.93
CA PHE A 523 12.48 0.92 20.80
C PHE A 523 12.99 1.69 19.59
N LEU A 524 13.99 2.54 19.78
CA LEU A 524 14.67 3.24 18.71
C LEU A 524 15.73 2.33 18.08
N THR A 525 15.58 2.09 16.78
CA THR A 525 16.37 1.14 15.99
C THR A 525 16.48 1.59 14.54
N PRO A 526 17.68 1.62 13.94
CA PRO A 526 17.83 1.92 12.52
C PRO A 526 16.91 1.05 11.64
N GLY A 527 16.14 1.68 10.76
CA GLY A 527 15.26 1.01 9.79
C GLY A 527 13.88 0.56 10.30
N HIS A 528 13.75 0.10 11.56
CA HIS A 528 12.51 -0.54 12.05
C HIS A 528 12.19 -0.18 13.51
N SER A 529 11.97 1.10 13.80
CA SER A 529 11.66 1.58 15.16
C SER A 529 10.18 1.53 15.49
N LEU A 530 9.86 1.26 16.76
CA LEU A 530 8.51 1.45 17.34
C LEU A 530 8.29 2.86 17.90
N GLU A 531 9.26 3.75 17.72
CA GLU A 531 9.14 5.19 17.96
C GLU A 531 9.88 5.94 16.86
N SER A 532 9.52 7.19 16.59
CA SER A 532 10.24 8.02 15.60
C SER A 532 11.10 9.09 16.26
N LEU A 533 12.22 9.44 15.64
CA LEU A 533 12.97 10.64 16.02
C LEU A 533 12.28 11.89 15.44
N PRO A 534 12.32 13.01 16.18
CA PRO A 534 11.82 14.28 15.66
C PRO A 534 12.73 14.78 14.54
N ASP A 535 12.14 15.54 13.62
CA ASP A 535 12.86 16.29 12.59
C ASP A 535 13.98 17.13 13.21
N VAL A 536 15.18 17.04 12.63
CA VAL A 536 16.40 17.63 13.19
C VAL A 536 16.30 19.15 13.31
N HIS A 537 15.75 19.82 12.30
CA HIS A 537 15.59 21.27 12.31
C HIS A 537 14.54 21.69 13.32
N PHE A 538 13.40 20.98 13.36
CA PHE A 538 12.35 21.27 14.33
C PHE A 538 12.84 21.07 15.77
N PHE A 539 13.54 19.96 16.02
CA PHE A 539 14.18 19.67 17.29
C PHE A 539 15.16 20.76 17.71
N SER A 540 16.04 21.20 16.79
CA SER A 540 16.99 22.28 17.07
C SER A 540 16.29 23.59 17.44
N ARG A 541 15.20 23.95 16.75
CA ARG A 541 14.42 25.15 17.08
C ARG A 541 13.81 25.09 18.47
N VAL A 542 13.25 23.93 18.86
CA VAL A 542 12.70 23.72 20.21
C VAL A 542 13.82 23.81 21.25
N LYS A 543 14.97 23.20 20.99
CA LYS A 543 16.14 23.25 21.87
C LYS A 543 16.63 24.69 22.09
N THR A 544 16.74 25.50 21.04
CA THR A 544 17.11 26.93 21.17
C THR A 544 16.09 27.68 22.02
N GLY A 545 14.79 27.54 21.73
CA GLY A 545 13.76 28.20 22.53
C GLY A 545 13.75 27.77 24.01
N LEU A 546 14.13 26.53 24.32
CA LEU A 546 14.29 26.07 25.70
C LEU A 546 15.51 26.66 26.39
N VAL A 547 16.62 26.88 25.67
CA VAL A 547 17.77 27.60 26.23
C VAL A 547 17.38 29.03 26.55
N ASP A 548 16.64 29.70 25.66
CA ASP A 548 16.16 31.07 25.88
C ASP A 548 15.19 31.16 27.08
N LEU A 549 14.30 30.16 27.26
CA LEU A 549 13.38 30.14 28.40
C LEU A 549 14.09 29.84 29.72
N LEU A 550 14.90 28.78 29.74
CA LEU A 550 15.48 28.23 30.97
C LEU A 550 16.80 28.92 31.34
N GLY A 551 17.31 29.80 30.48
CA GLY A 551 18.57 30.52 30.65
C GLY A 551 19.81 29.72 30.25
N ALA A 552 19.77 28.38 30.28
CA ALA A 552 20.92 27.55 29.92
C ALA A 552 20.54 26.14 29.44
N ARG A 553 21.43 25.53 28.64
CA ARG A 553 21.28 24.12 28.18
C ARG A 553 21.43 23.10 29.31
N THR A 554 21.97 23.47 30.46
CA THR A 554 22.19 22.60 31.62
C THR A 554 20.90 22.16 32.31
N TYR A 555 19.77 22.82 32.06
CA TYR A 555 18.49 22.57 32.73
C TYR A 555 17.61 21.47 32.12
N PHE A 556 18.02 20.88 30.99
CA PHE A 556 17.26 19.82 30.35
C PHE A 556 18.18 18.77 29.72
N ALA A 557 17.70 17.55 29.55
CA ALA A 557 18.42 16.49 28.83
C ALA A 557 17.72 16.21 27.49
N SER A 558 18.48 15.74 26.50
CA SER A 558 17.95 15.41 25.16
C SER A 558 18.16 13.93 24.88
N HIS A 559 17.24 13.31 24.14
CA HIS A 559 17.32 11.90 23.73
C HIS A 559 17.58 10.94 24.89
N VAL A 560 16.85 11.12 26.01
CA VAL A 560 17.05 10.34 27.23
C VAL A 560 16.43 8.96 27.07
N LEU A 561 17.26 7.91 27.09
CA LEU A 561 16.76 6.53 27.11
C LEU A 561 16.26 6.16 28.50
N THR A 562 14.97 5.84 28.60
CA THR A 562 14.36 5.36 29.83
C THR A 562 14.71 3.89 30.10
N PRO A 563 14.66 3.42 31.36
CA PRO A 563 14.75 1.98 31.68
C PRO A 563 13.66 1.13 31.02
N TYR A 564 12.61 1.77 30.49
CA TYR A 564 11.45 1.16 29.84
C TYR A 564 11.51 1.27 28.31
N CYS A 565 12.72 1.32 27.75
CA CYS A 565 13.01 1.24 26.31
C CYS A 565 12.60 2.45 25.46
N TYR A 566 11.84 3.42 26.00
CA TYR A 566 11.48 4.64 25.29
C TYR A 566 12.60 5.68 25.32
N THR A 567 12.76 6.41 24.22
CA THR A 567 13.68 7.55 24.11
C THR A 567 12.90 8.85 24.23
N LEU A 568 13.12 9.63 25.29
CA LEU A 568 12.49 10.95 25.46
C LEU A 568 13.17 11.95 24.53
N ASP A 569 12.39 12.79 23.82
CA ASP A 569 12.99 13.83 22.99
C ASP A 569 13.72 14.84 23.90
N ILE A 570 13.04 15.35 24.93
CA ILE A 570 13.63 16.18 25.99
C ILE A 570 13.04 15.80 27.37
N GLU A 571 13.91 15.75 28.39
CA GLU A 571 13.53 15.60 29.81
C GLU A 571 13.85 16.89 30.57
N ILE A 572 12.88 17.38 31.36
CA ILE A 572 13.04 18.49 32.30
C ILE A 572 12.67 18.00 33.69
N LYS A 573 13.46 18.35 34.70
CA LYS A 573 13.26 17.92 36.10
C LYS A 573 12.86 19.11 36.94
N LEU A 574 11.88 18.93 37.82
CA LEU A 574 11.42 19.96 38.76
C LEU A 574 11.56 19.49 40.21
N ASP A 575 11.83 20.42 41.11
CA ASP A 575 11.74 20.21 42.55
C ASP A 575 10.29 20.30 43.07
N ALA A 576 10.11 20.19 44.40
CA ALA A 576 8.80 20.20 45.04
C ALA A 576 8.09 21.56 44.91
N GLU A 577 8.85 22.63 44.74
CA GLU A 577 8.37 24.00 44.55
C GLU A 577 8.07 24.32 43.08
N GLY A 578 8.46 23.45 42.16
CA GLY A 578 8.25 23.58 40.72
C GLY A 578 9.39 24.30 39.98
N PHE A 579 10.54 24.51 40.62
CA PHE A 579 11.72 25.09 39.97
C PHE A 579 12.48 24.05 39.16
N VAL A 580 13.07 24.50 38.06
CA VAL A 580 13.81 23.65 37.15
C VAL A 580 15.17 23.28 37.72
N LEU A 581 15.43 21.99 37.82
CA LEU A 581 16.69 21.42 38.29
C LEU A 581 17.66 21.21 37.12
N PRO A 582 18.98 21.28 37.37
CA PRO A 582 19.98 20.86 36.40
C PRO A 582 19.76 19.41 35.93
N ALA A 583 19.96 19.15 34.65
CA ALA A 583 19.67 17.87 34.01
C ALA A 583 20.45 16.69 34.60
N ASN A 584 21.66 16.93 35.10
CA ASN A 584 22.51 15.93 35.76
C ASN A 584 22.10 15.66 37.22
N ARG A 585 21.26 16.50 37.83
CA ARG A 585 20.79 16.32 39.21
C ARG A 585 19.73 15.22 39.26
N ASN A 586 19.90 14.26 40.17
CA ASN A 586 18.95 13.15 40.38
C ASN A 586 18.30 13.18 41.77
N GLU A 587 18.84 13.99 42.69
CA GLU A 587 18.29 14.23 44.02
C GLU A 587 17.23 15.36 43.96
N ASP A 588 16.28 15.32 44.89
CA ASP A 588 15.19 16.31 45.03
C ASP A 588 14.27 16.47 43.81
N VAL A 589 14.32 15.52 42.88
CA VAL A 589 13.43 15.50 41.71
C VAL A 589 12.03 15.09 42.17
N HIS A 590 11.12 16.05 42.23
CA HIS A 590 9.72 15.82 42.57
C HIS A 590 8.89 15.46 41.33
N GLN A 591 9.18 16.11 40.20
CA GLN A 591 8.44 15.90 38.96
C GLN A 591 9.39 15.82 37.75
N ARG A 592 9.05 14.94 36.80
CA ARG A 592 9.73 14.83 35.50
C ARG A 592 8.77 15.20 34.38
N ILE A 593 9.18 16.13 33.53
CA ILE A 593 8.46 16.48 32.30
C ILE A 593 9.13 15.77 31.14
N ALA A 594 8.34 15.02 30.38
CA ALA A 594 8.75 14.47 29.09
C ALA A 594 8.17 15.37 27.98
N LEU A 595 9.02 16.11 27.30
CA LEU A 595 8.61 16.94 26.17
C LEU A 595 8.65 16.09 24.89
N CYS A 596 7.49 15.83 24.30
CA CYS A 596 7.34 15.12 23.03
C CYS A 596 7.28 16.12 21.87
N ILE A 597 8.28 16.10 21.01
CA ILE A 597 8.43 17.01 19.87
C ILE A 597 7.82 16.32 18.65
N ASP A 598 6.57 16.65 18.35
CA ASP A 598 5.81 15.97 17.32
C ASP A 598 5.79 16.77 16.00
N ASP A 599 6.65 16.35 15.09
CA ASP A 599 6.66 16.83 13.71
C ASP A 599 5.52 16.20 12.88
N GLN A 600 5.40 16.62 11.61
CA GLN A 600 4.34 16.16 10.72
C GLN A 600 4.36 14.64 10.44
N LYS A 601 5.50 13.96 10.57
CA LYS A 601 5.67 12.51 10.33
C LYS A 601 5.11 11.67 11.48
N ARG A 602 4.87 12.27 12.65
CA ARG A 602 4.23 11.62 13.82
C ARG A 602 2.70 11.62 13.76
N PHE A 603 2.10 12.36 12.83
CA PHE A 603 0.66 12.40 12.61
C PHE A 603 0.27 11.69 11.31
N CYS A 604 -1.01 11.40 11.18
CA CYS A 604 -1.60 11.05 9.90
C CYS A 604 -1.42 12.22 8.90
N THR A 605 -1.11 11.92 7.64
CA THR A 605 -0.79 12.92 6.61
C THR A 605 -1.95 13.90 6.40
N ASN A 606 -3.20 13.42 6.47
CA ASN A 606 -4.42 14.19 6.20
C ASN A 606 -5.14 14.72 7.47
N SER A 607 -4.62 14.48 8.67
CA SER A 607 -5.29 14.90 9.91
C SER A 607 -4.30 15.21 11.04
N HIS A 608 -4.81 15.56 12.23
CA HIS A 608 -4.01 15.77 13.43
C HIS A 608 -4.00 14.56 14.37
N ASN A 609 -4.37 13.39 13.84
CA ASN A 609 -4.36 12.14 14.60
C ASN A 609 -2.94 11.63 14.75
N LEU A 610 -2.47 11.54 15.99
CA LEU A 610 -1.17 11.00 16.35
C LEU A 610 -1.13 9.49 16.02
N LEU A 611 -0.06 9.02 15.38
CA LEU A 611 0.11 7.60 15.04
C LEU A 611 0.16 6.73 16.30
N GLY A 612 -0.31 5.48 16.21
CA GLY A 612 -0.47 4.59 17.37
C GLY A 612 0.82 4.35 18.15
N ARG A 613 1.95 4.27 17.43
CA ARG A 613 3.28 4.11 18.02
C ARG A 613 3.72 5.29 18.90
N GLU A 614 3.27 6.51 18.58
CA GLU A 614 3.58 7.71 19.35
C GLU A 614 2.55 7.89 20.49
N ALA A 615 1.28 7.54 20.24
CA ALA A 615 0.23 7.57 21.25
C ALA A 615 0.51 6.61 22.42
N ILE A 616 0.90 5.36 22.13
CA ILE A 616 1.26 4.39 23.17
C ILE A 616 2.49 4.85 23.99
N LYS A 617 3.46 5.49 23.33
CA LYS A 617 4.63 6.07 24.01
C LYS A 617 4.19 7.14 25.02
N GLN A 618 3.38 8.11 24.61
CA GLN A 618 2.91 9.17 25.49
C GLN A 618 2.12 8.60 26.68
N ARG A 619 1.23 7.63 26.43
CA ARG A 619 0.43 6.97 27.47
C ARG A 619 1.30 6.18 28.47
N HIS A 620 2.25 5.38 27.98
CA HIS A 620 3.19 4.66 28.84
C HIS A 620 4.06 5.61 29.66
N LEU A 621 4.54 6.72 29.08
CA LEU A 621 5.33 7.72 29.82
C LEU A 621 4.53 8.36 30.96
N GLN A 622 3.24 8.64 30.74
CA GLN A 622 2.36 9.13 31.82
C GLN A 622 2.23 8.12 32.97
N LEU A 623 2.04 6.83 32.65
CA LEU A 623 1.96 5.76 33.64
C LEU A 623 3.29 5.54 34.40
N LEU A 624 4.41 5.88 33.76
CA LEU A 624 5.74 5.88 34.38
C LEU A 624 6.02 7.11 35.26
N GLY A 625 5.05 8.01 35.43
CA GLY A 625 5.15 9.19 36.30
C GLY A 625 5.69 10.44 35.60
N TYR A 626 5.84 10.43 34.28
CA TYR A 626 6.19 11.64 33.53
C TYR A 626 4.96 12.52 33.30
N ASN A 627 5.13 13.83 33.47
CA ASN A 627 4.22 14.81 32.93
C ASN A 627 4.55 15.01 31.44
N VAL A 628 3.73 14.45 30.56
CA VAL A 628 3.97 14.48 29.11
C VAL A 628 3.44 15.78 28.52
N VAL A 629 4.31 16.55 27.87
CA VAL A 629 3.97 17.82 27.20
C VAL A 629 4.27 17.68 25.71
N GLN A 630 3.26 17.85 24.88
CA GLN A 630 3.38 17.76 23.43
C GLN A 630 3.69 19.14 22.80
N VAL A 631 4.69 19.20 21.94
CA VAL A 631 5.07 20.38 21.14
C VAL A 631 4.95 20.03 19.66
N SER A 632 4.01 20.65 18.95
CA SER A 632 3.76 20.36 17.54
C SER A 632 4.12 21.52 16.60
N LEU A 633 4.69 21.17 15.43
CA LEU A 633 5.23 22.12 14.45
C LEU A 633 4.18 23.11 13.92
N LYS A 634 2.94 22.66 13.70
CA LYS A 634 1.85 23.52 13.18
C LYS A 634 1.43 24.62 14.17
N ILE A 635 1.50 24.38 15.48
CA ILE A 635 1.20 25.40 16.51
C ILE A 635 2.26 26.50 16.52
N ILE A 636 3.51 26.17 16.18
CA ILE A 636 4.62 27.12 16.10
C ILE A 636 4.54 27.95 14.81
N CYS A 637 4.19 27.34 13.66
CA CYS A 637 4.12 28.06 12.38
C CYS A 637 2.87 28.92 12.19
N SER A 638 1.72 28.58 12.81
CA SER A 638 0.48 29.39 12.75
C SER A 638 0.54 30.67 13.59
N LYS A 639 1.59 30.85 14.40
CA LYS A 639 1.81 32.03 15.24
C LYS A 639 3.16 32.66 14.93
N THR A 640 3.32 33.15 13.70
CA THR A 640 4.52 33.86 13.22
C THR A 640 4.81 35.19 13.92
N ASN A 641 3.99 35.64 14.88
CA ASN A 641 4.35 36.73 15.80
C ASN A 641 4.31 36.33 17.28
N SER A 642 4.28 35.05 17.61
CA SER A 642 4.32 34.63 19.01
C SER A 642 4.73 33.16 19.18
N CYS A 643 6.04 32.91 19.12
CA CYS A 643 6.64 31.96 20.07
C CYS A 643 6.02 32.20 21.46
N CYS A 644 5.82 33.45 21.88
CA CYS A 644 5.12 33.85 23.10
C CYS A 644 3.82 33.09 23.51
N ALA A 645 3.02 32.53 22.59
CA ALA A 645 1.71 31.96 22.97
C ALA A 645 1.73 30.49 23.46
N ILE A 646 2.63 29.65 22.93
CA ILE A 646 2.89 28.32 23.53
C ILE A 646 3.48 28.52 24.92
N TRP A 647 4.38 29.50 25.04
CA TRP A 647 5.07 29.81 26.27
C TRP A 647 4.19 30.58 27.26
N LYS A 648 3.09 31.24 26.83
CA LYS A 648 2.02 31.74 27.72
C LYS A 648 1.18 30.60 28.32
N LYS A 649 0.96 29.51 27.57
CA LYS A 649 0.31 28.29 28.08
C LYS A 649 1.24 27.50 29.00
N SER A 650 2.54 27.41 28.67
CA SER A 650 3.55 26.86 29.58
C SER A 650 3.77 27.76 30.79
N ARG A 651 3.67 29.10 30.66
CA ARG A 651 3.64 30.02 31.81
C ARG A 651 2.58 29.58 32.80
N PHE A 652 1.37 29.19 32.36
CA PHE A 652 0.33 28.62 33.25
C PHE A 652 0.69 27.28 33.91
N ILE A 653 1.53 26.44 33.27
CA ILE A 653 2.02 25.17 33.86
C ILE A 653 3.17 25.45 34.85
N PHE A 654 3.91 26.55 34.67
CA PHE A 654 5.04 26.97 35.51
C PHE A 654 4.72 28.13 36.47
N ARG A 655 3.44 28.56 36.63
CA ARG A 655 3.14 29.91 37.16
C ARG A 655 2.79 30.11 38.63
N ASP A 656 2.45 29.11 39.42
CA ASP A 656 1.95 29.47 40.77
C ASP A 656 3.04 29.79 41.80
N LYS A 657 4.32 29.89 41.40
CA LYS A 657 5.40 30.48 42.24
C LYS A 657 6.45 31.34 41.49
N MET A 658 6.12 31.96 40.36
CA MET A 658 6.96 33.00 39.74
C MET A 658 6.16 34.25 39.32
N LEU A 659 5.20 34.64 40.15
CA LEU A 659 4.69 36.01 40.19
C LEU A 659 5.42 36.74 41.31
N TYR A 660 6.52 37.41 41.00
CA TYR A 660 7.10 38.59 41.66
C TYR A 660 8.57 38.68 41.23
N ASN A 661 8.80 39.38 40.12
CA ASN A 661 10.04 40.00 39.63
C ASN A 661 10.09 39.88 38.11
N LEU A 662 10.38 40.99 37.43
CA LEU A 662 10.34 41.20 35.97
C LEU A 662 8.99 41.70 35.43
N CYS A 663 8.43 42.71 36.11
CA CYS A 663 7.98 43.91 35.41
C CYS A 663 9.07 44.97 35.62
N TYR A 664 10.02 45.06 34.69
CA TYR A 664 10.69 46.28 34.22
C TYR A 664 11.40 45.95 32.91
#